data_AF-A0A501XW29-F1
#
_entry.id   AF-A0A501XW29-F1
#
_cell.length_a   1.000
_cell.length_b   1.000
_cell.length_c   1.000
_cell.angle_alpha   90.00
_cell.angle_beta   90.00
_cell.angle_gamma   90.00
#
_symmetry.space_group_name_H-M   'P 1'
#
loop_
_entity.id
_entity.type
_entity.pdbx_description
1 polymer ?
#
loop_
_entity_poly.entity_id
_entity_poly.type
_entity_poly.pdbx_seq_one_letter_code
_entity_poly.pdbx_strand_id
1 'polypeptide(L)'
;MLDVMAVAEVLLGQADFSSEQKATFALLAGAHDLGKISLSFRSMLRHGQRQHFSHWELTEAWLFPELPRLADRLNGSWRPLKHLISAVAGHHGRPSGRSEEVYQRYRDQWPDEEGRLDAVTLFDAFLTLFPDASLAGLREADAKRRSWWLAGLVTAADWVASNPDWFPPLEPSLDLPAYLHRARGLAAIAVREAGLQPVPVKDGWLFPFPAEQMRAMQREASSIALRDGPMLAFIEDETGAGKTEAGLILAQRMLLSEKAKGLFFALPTMATADAMFARARGMMGRLFDCPSLTLAHGRAALSRDFRALVGRESGDEDDVTCAPWLADSRHRALLGDIGIGTIDQALLSILPSRFSTLRHWGLSSKILIVDEAHELGDPYMAEQLARLLEMHAMAGGSAILMSATLPINLRQRFAEAFERGTGREAGVDRDMAYPSLSIAGGEARRSYPAVSGKGDVAVCRLEAMADAVDVLADGAAKGAACVWVRNAVDDAIAAVEALRERGVEAKLLHARFALHDRKRIEAEVLARWGRGGQERGGVLVATQIVESSLDLDFDLMVSDLAPMAALIQRIGRLWRHMDLRPATGRPLAGPVLHLLSPDPDFATDERWLQRVLDRGAWTYPLTDQWRTADKLVRRGRISIPADLRALVEAVDGNDIAEVPAALQKAEEERFGQIYAERSRALNNVIAIAEGYATARVGSSREYPTRLGEETRTLLLARREAGGLRPWAPLSGNDEVAEREAWMLSEVSVRCRWLARFALPDQAAADVVVLKQGWPEWRREDVLVCPVEADGRISDGLRYEVDRGLTGSSPQTRG
;
A
#
# COMPACT_ATOMS: atom_id res chain seq x y z
N MET A 1 -16.06 -19.53 22.40
CA MET A 1 -15.09 -20.59 21.99
C MET A 1 -15.66 -21.49 20.90
N LEU A 2 -16.78 -22.21 21.14
CA LEU A 2 -17.40 -23.05 20.10
C LEU A 2 -17.85 -22.25 18.86
N ASP A 3 -18.33 -21.02 19.04
CA ASP A 3 -18.65 -20.13 17.90
C ASP A 3 -17.43 -19.82 17.04
N VAL A 4 -16.28 -19.53 17.69
CA VAL A 4 -15.00 -19.29 17.00
C VAL A 4 -14.54 -20.54 16.25
N MET A 5 -14.70 -21.72 16.83
CA MET A 5 -14.41 -22.98 16.13
C MET A 5 -15.30 -23.14 14.89
N ALA A 6 -16.60 -22.94 15.03
CA ALA A 6 -17.56 -23.05 13.92
C ALA A 6 -17.27 -22.05 12.79
N VAL A 7 -16.95 -20.80 13.13
CA VAL A 7 -16.53 -19.80 12.15
C VAL A 7 -15.20 -20.20 11.50
N ALA A 8 -14.22 -20.67 12.29
CA ALA A 8 -12.95 -21.14 11.77
C ALA A 8 -13.14 -22.32 10.80
N GLU A 9 -14.05 -23.27 11.06
CA GLU A 9 -14.39 -24.37 10.13
C GLU A 9 -14.88 -23.83 8.78
N VAL A 10 -15.78 -22.83 8.78
CA VAL A 10 -16.29 -22.22 7.55
C VAL A 10 -15.18 -21.53 6.77
N LEU A 11 -14.32 -20.76 7.45
CA LEU A 11 -13.17 -20.08 6.83
C LEU A 11 -12.11 -21.08 6.32
N LEU A 12 -11.88 -22.19 7.05
CA LEU A 12 -10.95 -23.25 6.70
C LEU A 12 -11.44 -24.15 5.56
N GLY A 13 -12.76 -24.26 5.36
CA GLY A 13 -13.34 -24.96 4.21
C GLY A 13 -12.71 -24.51 2.89
N GLN A 14 -12.26 -23.26 2.87
CA GLN A 14 -11.65 -22.59 1.73
C GLN A 14 -10.13 -22.77 1.62
N ALA A 15 -9.43 -23.28 2.63
CA ALA A 15 -7.98 -23.43 2.59
C ALA A 15 -7.57 -24.75 1.90
N ASP A 16 -6.42 -24.76 1.23
CA ASP A 16 -5.83 -25.97 0.65
C ASP A 16 -5.07 -26.77 1.72
N PHE A 17 -5.85 -27.36 2.63
CA PHE A 17 -5.36 -28.22 3.71
C PHE A 17 -6.13 -29.54 3.71
N SER A 18 -5.48 -30.60 4.20
CA SER A 18 -6.15 -31.87 4.47
C SER A 18 -7.30 -31.70 5.47
N SER A 19 -8.28 -32.61 5.45
CA SER A 19 -9.38 -32.64 6.42
C SER A 19 -8.87 -32.66 7.86
N GLU A 20 -7.84 -33.46 8.14
CA GLU A 20 -7.22 -33.56 9.46
C GLU A 20 -6.60 -32.23 9.91
N GLN A 21 -5.91 -31.52 9.03
CA GLN A 21 -5.32 -30.22 9.34
C GLN A 21 -6.40 -29.16 9.57
N LYS A 22 -7.48 -29.16 8.77
CA LYS A 22 -8.62 -28.26 8.97
C LYS A 22 -9.28 -28.52 10.32
N ALA A 23 -9.54 -29.78 10.67
CA ALA A 23 -10.07 -30.16 11.97
C ALA A 23 -9.15 -29.70 13.12
N THR A 24 -7.83 -29.89 12.98
CA THR A 24 -6.85 -29.43 13.97
C THR A 24 -6.86 -27.92 14.14
N PHE A 25 -6.85 -27.12 13.06
CA PHE A 25 -6.86 -25.67 13.18
C PHE A 25 -8.17 -25.13 13.75
N ALA A 26 -9.32 -25.72 13.39
CA ALA A 26 -10.61 -25.38 13.96
C ALA A 26 -10.66 -25.70 15.47
N LEU A 27 -10.21 -26.89 15.89
CA LEU A 27 -10.09 -27.26 17.29
C LEU A 27 -9.19 -26.28 18.05
N LEU A 28 -8.01 -25.98 17.51
CA LEU A 28 -7.06 -25.09 18.16
C LEU A 28 -7.63 -23.67 18.27
N ALA A 29 -8.41 -23.19 17.31
CA ALA A 29 -9.03 -21.87 17.36
C ALA A 29 -9.88 -21.66 18.63
N GLY A 30 -10.55 -22.70 19.15
CA GLY A 30 -11.31 -22.56 20.39
C GLY A 30 -10.48 -22.39 21.66
N ALA A 31 -9.15 -22.62 21.60
CA ALA A 31 -8.27 -22.39 22.74
C ALA A 31 -7.96 -20.90 23.00
N HIS A 32 -8.22 -20.00 22.04
CA HIS A 32 -7.82 -18.59 22.09
C HIS A 32 -8.16 -17.89 23.42
N ASP A 33 -9.31 -18.24 23.98
CA ASP A 33 -9.89 -17.60 25.16
C ASP A 33 -9.94 -18.47 26.42
N LEU A 34 -9.25 -19.62 26.45
CA LEU A 34 -9.30 -20.53 27.61
C LEU A 34 -8.94 -19.83 28.93
N GLY A 35 -8.00 -18.88 28.93
CA GLY A 35 -7.67 -18.12 30.13
C GLY A 35 -8.78 -17.22 30.69
N LYS A 36 -9.91 -17.03 29.98
CA LYS A 36 -11.11 -16.37 30.51
C LYS A 36 -11.81 -17.19 31.60
N ILE A 37 -11.51 -18.50 31.70
CA ILE A 37 -12.00 -19.38 32.78
C ILE A 37 -11.36 -19.00 34.12
N SER A 38 -10.23 -18.29 34.11
CA SER A 38 -9.49 -17.96 35.34
C SER A 38 -10.31 -17.19 36.36
N LEU A 39 -10.02 -17.46 37.62
CA LEU A 39 -10.49 -16.65 38.75
C LEU A 39 -10.18 -15.17 38.53
N SER A 40 -8.98 -14.85 38.02
CA SER A 40 -8.58 -13.46 37.76
C SER A 40 -9.47 -12.74 36.74
N PHE A 41 -9.86 -13.41 35.65
CA PHE A 41 -10.75 -12.83 34.64
C PHE A 41 -12.19 -12.69 35.17
N ARG A 42 -12.68 -13.72 35.88
CA ARG A 42 -14.01 -13.69 36.52
C ARG A 42 -14.12 -12.60 37.59
N SER A 43 -13.07 -12.40 38.39
CA SER A 43 -12.99 -11.33 39.40
C SER A 43 -12.91 -9.95 38.77
N MET A 44 -12.25 -9.79 37.62
CA MET A 44 -12.30 -8.54 36.87
C MET A 44 -13.74 -8.19 36.47
N LEU A 45 -14.49 -9.15 35.93
CA LEU A 45 -15.87 -8.91 35.49
C LEU A 45 -16.83 -8.64 36.65
N ARG A 46 -16.71 -9.40 37.75
CA ARG A 46 -17.65 -9.32 38.88
C ARG A 46 -17.32 -8.22 39.88
N HIS A 47 -16.04 -7.89 40.04
CA HIS A 47 -15.53 -7.06 41.14
C HIS A 47 -14.65 -5.90 40.65
N GLY A 48 -14.47 -5.71 39.34
CA GLY A 48 -13.65 -4.63 38.79
C GLY A 48 -12.16 -4.75 39.12
N GLN A 49 -11.69 -5.92 39.55
CA GLN A 49 -10.30 -6.14 39.91
C GLN A 49 -9.40 -6.17 38.67
N ARG A 50 -8.22 -5.56 38.77
CA ARG A 50 -7.24 -5.56 37.66
C ARG A 50 -6.60 -6.94 37.52
N GLN A 51 -6.51 -7.45 36.30
CA GLN A 51 -5.79 -8.69 36.00
C GLN A 51 -4.27 -8.49 36.08
N HIS A 52 -3.55 -9.49 36.59
CA HIS A 52 -2.08 -9.50 36.60
C HIS A 52 -1.49 -9.96 35.25
N PHE A 53 -2.15 -10.91 34.61
CA PHE A 53 -1.86 -11.41 33.27
C PHE A 53 -3.13 -11.34 32.44
N SER A 54 -2.99 -11.06 31.16
CA SER A 54 -4.13 -11.04 30.24
C SER A 54 -4.65 -12.46 30.05
N HIS A 55 -5.96 -12.65 29.89
CA HIS A 55 -6.55 -13.98 29.65
C HIS A 55 -5.86 -14.79 28.54
N TRP A 56 -5.46 -14.15 27.45
CA TRP A 56 -4.78 -14.83 26.34
C TRP A 56 -3.33 -15.22 26.67
N GLU A 57 -2.65 -14.53 27.61
CA GLU A 57 -1.36 -14.99 28.17
C GLU A 57 -1.56 -16.21 29.08
N LEU A 58 -2.69 -16.29 29.79
CA LEU A 58 -3.04 -17.42 30.67
C LEU A 58 -3.35 -18.70 29.89
N THR A 59 -3.91 -18.59 28.68
CA THR A 59 -4.10 -19.74 27.77
C THR A 59 -2.77 -20.49 27.57
N GLU A 60 -1.67 -19.78 27.26
CA GLU A 60 -0.35 -20.40 27.13
C GLU A 60 0.14 -20.98 28.47
N ALA A 61 0.01 -20.20 29.55
CA ALA A 61 0.44 -20.60 30.89
C ALA A 61 -0.21 -21.92 31.36
N TRP A 62 -1.43 -22.20 30.93
CA TRP A 62 -2.17 -23.40 31.33
C TRP A 62 -1.97 -24.59 30.39
N LEU A 63 -1.84 -24.36 29.08
CA LEU A 63 -1.69 -25.45 28.13
C LEU A 63 -0.23 -25.91 27.95
N PHE A 64 0.77 -25.06 28.20
CA PHE A 64 2.18 -25.43 28.02
C PHE A 64 2.64 -26.65 28.82
N PRO A 65 2.26 -26.81 30.11
CA PRO A 65 2.54 -28.02 30.87
C PRO A 65 1.89 -29.29 30.30
N GLU A 66 0.77 -29.15 29.58
CA GLU A 66 -0.03 -30.25 29.05
C GLU A 66 0.38 -30.64 27.61
N LEU A 67 1.27 -29.89 26.96
CA LEU A 67 1.62 -30.08 25.54
C LEU A 67 2.06 -31.51 25.18
N PRO A 68 2.87 -32.24 25.97
CA PRO A 68 3.21 -33.62 25.65
C PRO A 68 1.96 -34.51 25.56
N ARG A 69 1.08 -34.43 26.56
CA ARG A 69 -0.18 -35.21 26.61
C ARG A 69 -1.11 -34.85 25.46
N LEU A 70 -1.27 -33.56 25.18
CA LEU A 70 -2.14 -33.07 24.10
C LEU A 70 -1.58 -33.44 22.72
N ALA A 71 -0.26 -33.39 22.54
CA ALA A 71 0.39 -33.79 21.30
C ALA A 71 0.23 -35.29 21.03
N ASP A 72 0.34 -36.13 22.06
CA ASP A 72 0.11 -37.57 21.94
C ASP A 72 -1.34 -37.85 21.49
N ARG A 73 -2.33 -37.15 22.05
CA ARG A 73 -3.74 -37.25 21.63
C ARG A 73 -3.99 -36.78 20.20
N LEU A 74 -3.18 -35.86 19.69
CA LEU A 74 -3.25 -35.35 18.32
C LEU A 74 -2.30 -36.12 17.36
N ASN A 75 -1.72 -37.25 17.79
CA ASN A 75 -0.78 -38.05 16.99
C ASN A 75 0.40 -37.20 16.43
N GLY A 76 0.98 -36.34 17.27
CA GLY A 76 2.03 -35.40 16.85
C GLY A 76 3.10 -35.15 17.92
N SER A 77 3.80 -34.02 17.79
CA SER A 77 4.86 -33.60 18.72
C SER A 77 4.50 -32.30 19.41
N TRP A 78 4.90 -32.17 20.67
CA TRP A 78 4.66 -30.98 21.49
C TRP A 78 5.33 -29.72 20.93
N ARG A 79 6.43 -29.85 20.19
CA ARG A 79 7.18 -28.71 19.60
C ARG A 79 6.37 -27.96 18.55
N PRO A 80 5.85 -28.60 17.48
CA PRO A 80 4.87 -28.01 16.58
C PRO A 80 3.66 -27.42 17.30
N LEU A 81 3.06 -28.17 18.21
CA LEU A 81 1.84 -27.76 18.93
C LEU A 81 2.08 -26.47 19.73
N LYS A 82 3.24 -26.32 20.38
CA LYS A 82 3.61 -25.09 21.10
C LYS A 82 3.49 -23.84 20.22
N HIS A 83 4.02 -23.89 19.00
CA HIS A 83 3.97 -22.76 18.07
C HIS A 83 2.53 -22.43 17.61
N LEU A 84 1.70 -23.46 17.43
CA LEU A 84 0.30 -23.27 17.06
C LEU A 84 -0.52 -22.69 18.22
N ILE A 85 -0.33 -23.17 19.44
CA ILE A 85 -0.97 -22.61 20.64
C ILE A 85 -0.59 -21.15 20.83
N SER A 86 0.69 -20.80 20.66
CA SER A 86 1.10 -19.39 20.73
C SER A 86 0.49 -18.50 19.64
N ALA A 87 0.27 -19.05 18.44
CA ALA A 87 -0.45 -18.34 17.39
C ALA A 87 -1.89 -18.02 17.78
N VAL A 88 -2.59 -19.04 18.28
CA VAL A 88 -3.99 -18.93 18.72
C VAL A 88 -4.12 -17.97 19.90
N ALA A 89 -3.24 -18.07 20.89
CA ALA A 89 -3.23 -17.19 22.05
C ALA A 89 -3.02 -15.73 21.64
N GLY A 90 -2.15 -15.45 20.66
CA GLY A 90 -1.89 -14.08 20.21
C GLY A 90 -2.96 -13.45 19.30
N HIS A 91 -4.22 -13.93 19.31
CA HIS A 91 -5.34 -13.42 18.51
C HIS A 91 -5.67 -11.93 18.75
N HIS A 92 -5.21 -11.34 19.86
CA HIS A 92 -5.29 -9.89 20.13
C HIS A 92 -4.28 -9.06 19.32
N GLY A 93 -3.64 -9.65 18.31
CA GLY A 93 -2.76 -8.98 17.37
C GLY A 93 -1.31 -8.84 17.83
N ARG A 94 -0.90 -9.56 18.87
CA ARG A 94 0.50 -9.72 19.30
C ARG A 94 0.71 -11.06 20.02
N PRO A 95 1.90 -11.69 19.94
CA PRO A 95 2.22 -12.85 20.77
C PRO A 95 2.40 -12.43 22.24
N SER A 96 2.45 -13.41 23.15
CA SER A 96 2.64 -13.15 24.58
C SER A 96 4.01 -12.57 24.88
N GLY A 97 5.03 -13.05 24.14
CA GLY A 97 6.43 -12.72 24.34
C GLY A 97 6.97 -13.20 25.70
N ARG A 98 6.24 -14.06 26.41
CA ARG A 98 6.64 -14.55 27.73
C ARG A 98 7.42 -15.85 27.61
N SER A 99 8.38 -16.04 28.51
CA SER A 99 9.12 -17.30 28.63
C SER A 99 8.40 -18.27 29.58
N GLU A 100 8.74 -19.55 29.50
CA GLU A 100 8.17 -20.57 30.39
C GLU A 100 8.45 -20.25 31.87
N GLU A 101 9.62 -19.67 32.18
CA GLU A 101 9.95 -19.28 33.56
C GLU A 101 9.00 -18.20 34.10
N VAL A 102 8.51 -17.30 33.24
CA VAL A 102 7.52 -16.29 33.64
C VAL A 102 6.18 -16.96 33.93
N TYR A 103 5.77 -17.91 33.11
CA TYR A 103 4.53 -18.66 33.34
C TYR A 103 4.59 -19.54 34.57
N GLN A 104 5.73 -20.17 34.84
CA GLN A 104 5.94 -20.94 36.05
C GLN A 104 5.81 -20.06 37.31
N ARG A 105 6.50 -18.91 37.35
CA ARG A 105 6.38 -17.96 38.47
C ARG A 105 4.95 -17.48 38.67
N TYR A 106 4.20 -17.26 37.59
CA TYR A 106 2.80 -16.89 37.69
C TYR A 106 1.98 -17.98 38.38
N ARG A 107 2.09 -19.24 37.94
CA ARG A 107 1.38 -20.38 38.54
C ARG A 107 1.72 -20.55 40.02
N ASP A 108 2.97 -20.28 40.40
CA ASP A 108 3.42 -20.35 41.79
C ASP A 108 2.87 -19.21 42.66
N GLN A 109 2.77 -17.99 42.12
CA GLN A 109 2.37 -16.78 42.88
C GLN A 109 0.85 -16.57 42.93
N TRP A 110 0.12 -16.98 41.90
CA TRP A 110 -1.34 -16.84 41.80
C TRP A 110 -1.97 -18.18 41.42
N PRO A 111 -1.97 -19.16 42.34
CA PRO A 111 -2.52 -20.49 42.05
C PRO A 111 -4.03 -20.42 41.79
N ASP A 112 -4.43 -20.95 40.64
CA ASP A 112 -5.83 -21.10 40.21
C ASP A 112 -5.99 -22.50 39.60
N GLU A 113 -5.79 -23.51 40.45
CA GLU A 113 -5.76 -24.91 40.03
C GLU A 113 -7.13 -25.39 39.52
N GLU A 114 -8.22 -24.87 40.11
CA GLU A 114 -9.59 -25.13 39.64
C GLU A 114 -9.78 -24.58 38.22
N GLY A 115 -9.46 -23.30 37.98
CA GLY A 115 -9.56 -22.71 36.65
C GLY A 115 -8.66 -23.40 35.61
N ARG A 116 -7.46 -23.82 36.02
CA ARG A 116 -6.56 -24.61 35.18
C ARG A 116 -7.17 -25.96 34.80
N LEU A 117 -7.67 -26.72 35.80
CA LEU A 117 -8.26 -28.03 35.58
C LEU A 117 -9.52 -27.96 34.71
N ASP A 118 -10.36 -26.94 34.93
CA ASP A 118 -11.54 -26.67 34.09
C ASP A 118 -11.14 -26.37 32.64
N ALA A 119 -10.11 -25.55 32.43
CA ALA A 119 -9.62 -25.25 31.08
C ALA A 119 -9.06 -26.49 30.36
N VAL A 120 -8.30 -27.34 31.08
CA VAL A 120 -7.78 -28.60 30.53
C VAL A 120 -8.91 -29.58 30.22
N THR A 121 -9.89 -29.69 31.12
CA THR A 121 -11.08 -30.55 30.96
C THR A 121 -11.91 -30.11 29.75
N LEU A 122 -12.10 -28.80 29.58
CA LEU A 122 -12.80 -28.24 28.43
C LEU A 122 -12.04 -28.50 27.12
N PHE A 123 -10.71 -28.36 27.11
CA PHE A 123 -9.92 -28.68 25.92
C PHE A 123 -9.96 -30.18 25.58
N ASP A 124 -10.01 -31.06 26.60
CA ASP A 124 -10.22 -32.50 26.40
C ASP A 124 -11.60 -32.82 25.81
N ALA A 125 -12.63 -32.04 26.17
CA ALA A 125 -13.94 -32.11 25.54
C ALA A 125 -13.90 -31.64 24.07
N PHE A 126 -13.13 -30.60 23.76
CA PHE A 126 -12.91 -30.16 22.37
C PHE A 126 -12.26 -31.25 21.52
N LEU A 127 -11.27 -31.97 22.04
CA LEU A 127 -10.65 -33.13 21.35
C LEU A 127 -11.68 -34.22 21.01
N THR A 128 -12.73 -34.38 21.84
CA THR A 128 -13.82 -35.31 21.57
C THR A 128 -14.76 -34.82 20.45
N LEU A 129 -14.91 -33.50 20.30
CA LEU A 129 -15.73 -32.89 19.24
C LEU A 129 -15.05 -32.92 17.86
N PHE A 130 -13.73 -33.05 17.81
CA PHE A 130 -12.92 -33.10 16.60
C PHE A 130 -12.05 -34.36 16.55
N PRO A 131 -12.65 -35.56 16.40
CA PRO A 131 -11.92 -36.83 16.43
C PRO A 131 -10.90 -36.99 15.29
N ASP A 132 -11.09 -36.29 14.17
CA ASP A 132 -10.21 -36.33 13.00
C ASP A 132 -9.03 -35.35 13.10
N ALA A 133 -8.93 -34.56 14.18
CA ALA A 133 -7.82 -33.63 14.37
C ALA A 133 -6.50 -34.39 14.56
N SER A 134 -5.55 -34.17 13.65
CA SER A 134 -4.21 -34.74 13.72
C SER A 134 -3.10 -33.72 13.44
N LEU A 135 -1.96 -33.93 14.09
CA LEU A 135 -0.68 -33.26 13.87
C LEU A 135 0.35 -34.21 13.24
N ALA A 136 -0.08 -35.36 12.73
CA ALA A 136 0.79 -36.34 12.10
C ALA A 136 1.61 -35.70 10.96
N GLY A 137 2.91 -35.95 10.96
CA GLY A 137 3.84 -35.45 9.94
C GLY A 137 4.13 -33.94 9.99
N LEU A 138 3.54 -33.16 10.91
CA LEU A 138 3.81 -31.74 11.01
C LEU A 138 5.19 -31.48 11.65
N ARG A 139 6.13 -30.94 10.86
CA ARG A 139 7.46 -30.57 11.35
C ARG A 139 7.42 -29.23 12.09
N GLU A 140 8.35 -29.04 13.03
CA GLU A 140 8.47 -27.79 13.80
C GLU A 140 8.63 -26.57 12.88
N ALA A 141 9.44 -26.68 11.83
CA ALA A 141 9.64 -25.61 10.85
C ALA A 141 8.34 -25.23 10.10
N ASP A 142 7.49 -26.21 9.78
CA ASP A 142 6.21 -25.96 9.11
C ASP A 142 5.21 -25.30 10.08
N ALA A 143 5.20 -25.71 11.35
CA ALA A 143 4.38 -25.08 12.38
C ALA A 143 4.79 -23.63 12.65
N LYS A 144 6.10 -23.31 12.70
CA LYS A 144 6.59 -21.94 12.81
C LYS A 144 6.11 -21.07 11.66
N ARG A 145 6.21 -21.55 10.41
CA ARG A 145 5.69 -20.84 9.24
C ARG A 145 4.18 -20.62 9.32
N ARG A 146 3.42 -21.68 9.61
CA ARG A 146 1.94 -21.65 9.70
C ARG A 146 1.42 -20.82 10.87
N SER A 147 2.20 -20.62 11.93
CA SER A 147 1.80 -19.83 13.10
C SER A 147 1.42 -18.38 12.73
N TRP A 148 2.08 -17.78 11.74
CA TRP A 148 1.75 -16.43 11.25
C TRP A 148 0.38 -16.37 10.59
N TRP A 149 0.03 -17.38 9.80
CA TRP A 149 -1.25 -17.52 9.12
C TRP A 149 -2.38 -17.86 10.10
N LEU A 150 -2.15 -18.82 11.00
CA LEU A 150 -3.14 -19.30 11.97
C LEU A 150 -3.59 -18.19 12.93
N ALA A 151 -2.66 -17.36 13.41
CA ALA A 151 -3.01 -16.23 14.27
C ALA A 151 -3.99 -15.27 13.58
N GLY A 152 -3.82 -15.02 12.28
CA GLY A 152 -4.72 -14.17 11.49
C GLY A 152 -6.10 -14.78 11.30
N LEU A 153 -6.16 -16.09 10.98
CA LEU A 153 -7.41 -16.86 10.90
C LEU A 153 -8.20 -16.77 12.21
N VAL A 154 -7.54 -17.02 13.35
CA VAL A 154 -8.20 -17.02 14.66
C VAL A 154 -8.70 -15.63 15.02
N THR A 155 -7.92 -14.58 14.75
CA THR A 155 -8.41 -13.20 14.93
C THR A 155 -9.65 -12.91 14.09
N ALA A 156 -9.68 -13.34 12.82
CA ALA A 156 -10.84 -13.14 11.96
C ALA A 156 -12.07 -13.91 12.49
N ALA A 157 -11.88 -15.16 12.88
CA ALA A 157 -12.95 -16.00 13.42
C ALA A 157 -13.50 -15.44 14.75
N ASP A 158 -12.63 -14.97 15.65
CA ASP A 158 -13.00 -14.32 16.90
C ASP A 158 -13.81 -13.04 16.67
N TRP A 159 -13.40 -12.20 15.71
CA TRP A 159 -14.11 -10.95 15.43
C TRP A 159 -15.49 -11.15 14.81
N VAL A 160 -15.67 -12.21 14.01
CA VAL A 160 -16.99 -12.58 13.48
C VAL A 160 -17.85 -13.19 14.60
N ALA A 161 -17.31 -14.13 15.37
CA ALA A 161 -18.01 -14.78 16.47
C ALA A 161 -18.37 -13.83 17.63
N SER A 162 -17.65 -12.72 17.77
CA SER A 162 -17.91 -11.69 18.79
C SER A 162 -19.05 -10.74 18.43
N ASN A 163 -19.67 -10.87 17.25
CA ASN A 163 -20.80 -10.04 16.87
C ASN A 163 -22.09 -10.54 17.55
N PRO A 164 -22.70 -9.77 18.48
CA PRO A 164 -23.89 -10.21 19.21
C PRO A 164 -25.14 -10.33 18.33
N ASP A 165 -25.16 -9.67 17.16
CA ASP A 165 -26.27 -9.78 16.22
C ASP A 165 -26.30 -11.17 15.55
N TRP A 166 -25.13 -11.78 15.33
CA TRP A 166 -24.99 -13.12 14.78
C TRP A 166 -24.98 -14.22 15.84
N PHE A 167 -24.27 -13.95 16.95
CA PHE A 167 -24.08 -14.88 18.05
C PHE A 167 -24.60 -14.27 19.36
N PRO A 168 -25.93 -14.21 19.54
CA PRO A 168 -26.50 -13.67 20.77
C PRO A 168 -26.12 -14.53 21.98
N PRO A 169 -25.85 -13.92 23.16
CA PRO A 169 -25.61 -14.66 24.39
C PRO A 169 -26.74 -15.63 24.71
N LEU A 170 -26.38 -16.82 25.20
CA LEU A 170 -27.33 -17.86 25.57
C LEU A 170 -27.08 -18.35 26.99
N GLU A 171 -28.17 -18.72 27.66
CA GLU A 171 -28.11 -19.51 28.88
C GLU A 171 -27.50 -20.90 28.59
N PRO A 172 -26.74 -21.49 29.53
CA PRO A 172 -26.04 -22.76 29.35
C PRO A 172 -26.99 -23.96 29.42
N SER A 173 -27.97 -24.03 28.52
CA SER A 173 -29.02 -25.05 28.46
C SER A 173 -28.74 -26.18 27.47
N LEU A 174 -27.75 -26.02 26.59
CA LEU A 174 -27.33 -27.01 25.60
C LEU A 174 -26.02 -27.68 26.03
N ASP A 175 -25.87 -28.96 25.69
CA ASP A 175 -24.56 -29.62 25.78
C ASP A 175 -23.61 -29.13 24.66
N LEU A 176 -22.32 -29.43 24.79
CA LEU A 176 -21.31 -28.94 23.85
C LEU A 176 -21.56 -29.41 22.40
N PRO A 177 -21.91 -30.68 22.11
CA PRO A 177 -22.25 -31.11 20.75
C PRO A 177 -23.45 -30.37 20.15
N ALA A 178 -24.56 -30.23 20.90
CA ALA A 178 -25.75 -29.54 20.42
C ALA A 178 -25.47 -28.04 20.17
N TYR A 179 -24.69 -27.41 21.06
CA TYR A 179 -24.28 -26.02 20.87
C TYR A 179 -23.40 -25.84 19.63
N LEU A 180 -22.38 -26.70 19.44
CA LEU A 180 -21.51 -26.63 18.27
C LEU A 180 -22.30 -26.83 16.96
N HIS A 181 -23.27 -27.75 16.94
CA HIS A 181 -24.14 -27.93 15.78
C HIS A 181 -24.92 -26.65 15.44
N ARG A 182 -25.50 -25.98 16.46
CA ARG A 182 -26.16 -24.68 16.28
C ARG A 182 -25.18 -23.62 15.78
N ALA A 183 -24.00 -23.52 16.39
CA ALA A 183 -22.98 -22.53 16.04
C ALA A 183 -22.53 -22.68 14.59
N ARG A 184 -22.38 -23.91 14.08
CA ARG A 184 -22.08 -24.20 12.66
C ARG A 184 -23.14 -23.64 11.70
N GLY A 185 -24.42 -23.75 12.06
CA GLY A 185 -25.53 -23.17 11.28
C GLY A 185 -25.46 -21.64 11.20
N LEU A 186 -25.13 -20.98 12.31
CA LEU A 186 -24.99 -19.52 12.37
C LEU A 186 -23.71 -19.01 11.71
N ALA A 187 -22.59 -19.74 11.86
CA ALA A 187 -21.30 -19.37 11.32
C ALA A 187 -21.32 -19.18 9.80
N ALA A 188 -22.03 -20.04 9.06
CA ALA A 188 -22.18 -19.90 7.61
C ALA A 188 -22.92 -18.60 7.22
N ILE A 189 -23.90 -18.18 8.02
CA ILE A 189 -24.65 -16.93 7.82
C ILE A 189 -23.76 -15.73 8.17
N ALA A 190 -23.11 -15.78 9.33
CA ALA A 190 -22.24 -14.72 9.82
C ALA A 190 -21.06 -14.42 8.87
N VAL A 191 -20.39 -15.47 8.37
CA VAL A 191 -19.29 -15.32 7.41
C VAL A 191 -19.77 -14.70 6.09
N ARG A 192 -20.96 -15.07 5.62
CA ARG A 192 -21.57 -14.48 4.42
C ARG A 192 -21.92 -13.01 4.61
N GLU A 193 -22.62 -12.67 5.70
CA GLU A 193 -23.00 -11.29 6.03
C GLU A 193 -21.80 -10.40 6.35
N ALA A 194 -20.72 -10.98 6.88
CA ALA A 194 -19.44 -10.31 7.05
C ALA A 194 -18.73 -10.02 5.71
N GLY A 195 -19.19 -10.58 4.58
CA GLY A 195 -18.53 -10.44 3.28
C GLY A 195 -17.23 -11.24 3.16
N LEU A 196 -17.12 -12.37 3.88
CA LEU A 196 -15.92 -13.23 3.91
C LEU A 196 -16.12 -14.56 3.16
N GLN A 197 -17.31 -14.77 2.58
CA GLN A 197 -17.57 -15.92 1.73
C GLN A 197 -17.12 -15.59 0.29
N PRO A 198 -16.17 -16.36 -0.28
CA PRO A 198 -15.74 -16.18 -1.66
C PRO A 198 -16.89 -16.29 -2.61
N VAL A 199 -16.89 -15.42 -3.60
CA VAL A 199 -17.85 -15.42 -4.68
C VAL A 199 -17.30 -16.12 -5.92
N PRO A 200 -18.16 -16.75 -6.74
CA PRO A 200 -17.75 -17.36 -8.01
C PRO A 200 -17.08 -16.36 -8.96
N VAL A 201 -16.09 -16.85 -9.71
CA VAL A 201 -15.40 -16.09 -10.75
C VAL A 201 -16.14 -16.30 -12.08
N LYS A 202 -16.40 -15.21 -12.81
CA LYS A 202 -17.03 -15.23 -14.13
C LYS A 202 -15.96 -15.35 -15.23
N ASP A 203 -16.26 -16.08 -16.30
CA ASP A 203 -15.39 -16.26 -17.48
C ASP A 203 -15.70 -15.28 -18.63
N GLY A 204 -16.64 -14.36 -18.40
CA GLY A 204 -17.08 -13.37 -19.37
C GLY A 204 -16.04 -12.29 -19.68
N TRP A 205 -16.30 -11.55 -20.76
CA TRP A 205 -15.45 -10.44 -21.18
C TRP A 205 -15.59 -9.22 -20.25
N LEU A 206 -14.46 -8.72 -19.75
CA LEU A 206 -14.44 -7.69 -18.70
C LEU A 206 -14.64 -6.26 -19.23
N PHE A 207 -14.23 -5.98 -20.48
CA PHE A 207 -14.01 -4.61 -20.95
C PHE A 207 -15.13 -4.09 -21.87
N PRO A 208 -15.30 -2.77 -21.99
CA PRO A 208 -16.30 -2.19 -22.89
C PRO A 208 -15.91 -2.22 -24.37
N PHE A 209 -14.65 -2.51 -24.70
CA PHE A 209 -14.17 -2.66 -26.08
C PHE A 209 -14.18 -4.13 -26.48
N PRO A 210 -14.39 -4.48 -27.76
CA PRO A 210 -14.44 -5.88 -28.21
C PRO A 210 -13.03 -6.52 -28.24
N ALA A 211 -12.96 -7.84 -28.09
CA ALA A 211 -11.70 -8.59 -27.94
C ALA A 211 -10.72 -8.42 -29.12
N GLU A 212 -11.23 -8.16 -30.32
CA GLU A 212 -10.44 -7.90 -31.53
C GLU A 212 -9.63 -6.60 -31.44
N GLN A 213 -10.02 -5.69 -30.55
CA GLN A 213 -9.30 -4.43 -30.28
C GLN A 213 -8.24 -4.56 -29.18
N MET A 214 -7.95 -5.77 -28.71
CA MET A 214 -6.89 -6.01 -27.72
C MET A 214 -5.53 -5.55 -28.25
N ARG A 215 -4.85 -4.78 -27.41
CA ARG A 215 -3.46 -4.36 -27.62
C ARG A 215 -2.52 -5.55 -27.48
N ALA A 216 -1.29 -5.41 -27.97
CA ALA A 216 -0.34 -6.52 -28.04
C ALA A 216 -0.13 -7.20 -26.67
N MET A 217 0.18 -6.43 -25.62
CA MET A 217 0.33 -6.95 -24.25
C MET A 217 -0.92 -7.68 -23.73
N GLN A 218 -2.12 -7.21 -24.07
CA GLN A 218 -3.39 -7.84 -23.66
C GLN A 218 -3.58 -9.20 -24.36
N ARG A 219 -3.18 -9.31 -25.64
CA ARG A 219 -3.18 -10.57 -26.40
C ARG A 219 -2.15 -11.59 -25.88
N GLU A 220 -0.97 -11.13 -25.47
CA GLU A 220 0.01 -12.01 -24.84
C GLU A 220 -0.49 -12.48 -23.46
N ALA A 221 -1.08 -11.59 -22.66
CA ALA A 221 -1.66 -11.93 -21.36
C ALA A 221 -2.84 -12.93 -21.46
N SER A 222 -3.62 -12.87 -22.54
CA SER A 222 -4.73 -13.80 -22.77
C SER A 222 -4.28 -15.21 -23.17
N SER A 223 -3.04 -15.37 -23.66
CA SER A 223 -2.57 -16.63 -24.26
C SER A 223 -1.34 -17.26 -23.61
N ILE A 224 -0.56 -16.52 -22.79
CA ILE A 224 0.61 -17.07 -22.08
C ILE A 224 0.24 -18.29 -21.23
N ALA A 225 1.05 -19.34 -21.22
CA ALA A 225 0.80 -20.54 -20.42
C ALA A 225 0.94 -20.23 -18.92
N LEU A 226 -0.05 -20.65 -18.14
CA LEU A 226 0.03 -20.57 -16.68
C LEU A 226 0.84 -21.74 -16.15
N ARG A 227 1.69 -21.48 -15.15
CA ARG A 227 2.48 -22.51 -14.45
C ARG A 227 1.63 -23.18 -13.37
N ASP A 228 1.89 -24.43 -13.03
CA ASP A 228 1.22 -25.12 -11.92
C ASP A 228 1.56 -24.50 -10.55
N GLY A 229 0.58 -24.55 -9.63
CA GLY A 229 0.69 -23.96 -8.30
C GLY A 229 0.79 -22.44 -8.30
N PRO A 230 1.34 -21.84 -7.23
CA PRO A 230 1.53 -20.39 -7.12
C PRO A 230 2.48 -19.86 -8.21
N MET A 231 2.22 -18.66 -8.73
CA MET A 231 3.05 -18.04 -9.76
C MET A 231 3.21 -16.53 -9.57
N LEU A 232 4.34 -16.00 -10.03
CA LEU A 232 4.63 -14.57 -10.12
C LEU A 232 4.81 -14.18 -11.58
N ALA A 233 3.99 -13.23 -12.05
CA ALA A 233 4.11 -12.66 -13.39
C ALA A 233 4.64 -11.22 -13.34
N PHE A 234 5.41 -10.83 -14.36
CA PHE A 234 5.88 -9.48 -14.60
C PHE A 234 5.31 -8.95 -15.91
N ILE A 235 4.68 -7.78 -15.87
CA ILE A 235 4.12 -7.07 -17.01
C ILE A 235 4.88 -5.75 -17.17
N GLU A 236 5.73 -5.67 -18.20
CA GLU A 236 6.59 -4.53 -18.46
C GLU A 236 6.26 -3.93 -19.83
N ASP A 237 5.65 -2.75 -19.83
CA ASP A 237 5.22 -2.04 -21.05
C ASP A 237 5.08 -0.54 -20.80
N GLU A 238 5.05 0.27 -21.85
CA GLU A 238 5.04 1.72 -21.72
C GLU A 238 3.80 2.23 -20.97
N THR A 239 3.88 3.46 -20.46
CA THR A 239 2.71 4.08 -19.82
C THR A 239 1.60 4.27 -20.85
N GLY A 240 0.37 3.95 -20.46
CA GLY A 240 -0.76 4.02 -21.39
C GLY A 240 -0.86 2.86 -22.37
N ALA A 241 0.00 1.83 -22.33
CA ALA A 241 -0.11 0.63 -23.19
C ALA A 241 -1.27 -0.32 -22.83
N GLY A 242 -1.93 -0.12 -21.68
CA GLY A 242 -3.04 -0.96 -21.20
C GLY A 242 -2.59 -2.11 -20.31
N LYS A 243 -1.55 -1.88 -19.50
CA LYS A 243 -1.01 -2.84 -18.52
C LYS A 243 -2.06 -3.32 -17.52
N THR A 244 -2.90 -2.42 -17.01
CA THR A 244 -3.96 -2.77 -16.06
C THR A 244 -4.95 -3.77 -16.66
N GLU A 245 -5.41 -3.55 -17.89
CA GLU A 245 -6.26 -4.51 -18.60
C GLU A 245 -5.56 -5.84 -18.81
N ALA A 246 -4.30 -5.84 -19.21
CA ALA A 246 -3.52 -7.08 -19.37
C ALA A 246 -3.37 -7.84 -18.04
N GLY A 247 -3.11 -7.12 -16.94
CA GLY A 247 -3.06 -7.67 -15.60
C GLY A 247 -4.39 -8.28 -15.16
N LEU A 248 -5.51 -7.63 -15.49
CA LEU A 248 -6.86 -8.15 -15.20
C LEU A 248 -7.22 -9.39 -16.04
N ILE A 249 -6.85 -9.42 -17.32
CA ILE A 249 -7.01 -10.61 -18.18
C ILE A 249 -6.23 -11.79 -17.58
N LEU A 250 -4.97 -11.56 -17.22
CA LEU A 250 -4.13 -12.59 -16.61
C LEU A 250 -4.69 -13.03 -15.25
N ALA A 251 -5.13 -12.09 -14.42
CA ALA A 251 -5.73 -12.36 -13.12
C ALA A 251 -7.02 -13.20 -13.24
N GLN A 252 -7.90 -12.92 -14.21
CA GLN A 252 -9.10 -13.73 -14.47
C GLN A 252 -8.71 -15.17 -14.81
N ARG A 253 -7.74 -15.38 -15.71
CA ARG A 253 -7.26 -16.73 -16.06
C ARG A 253 -6.65 -17.46 -14.86
N MET A 254 -5.91 -16.74 -14.01
CA MET A 254 -5.35 -17.28 -12.76
C MET A 254 -6.44 -17.65 -11.75
N LEU A 255 -7.48 -16.83 -11.60
CA LEU A 255 -8.64 -17.10 -10.75
C LEU A 255 -9.43 -18.33 -11.22
N LEU A 256 -9.71 -18.42 -12.53
CA LEU A 256 -10.38 -19.58 -13.15
C LEU A 256 -9.54 -20.86 -13.06
N SER A 257 -8.23 -20.74 -12.88
CA SER A 257 -7.31 -21.86 -12.62
C SER A 257 -7.07 -22.09 -11.11
N GLU A 258 -7.97 -21.60 -10.26
CA GLU A 258 -7.98 -21.78 -8.80
C GLU A 258 -6.70 -21.32 -8.07
N LYS A 259 -5.96 -20.36 -8.64
CA LYS A 259 -4.72 -19.85 -8.03
C LYS A 259 -4.93 -18.88 -6.88
N ALA A 260 -6.17 -18.42 -6.70
CA ALA A 260 -6.60 -17.47 -5.68
C ALA A 260 -8.13 -17.43 -5.64
N LYS A 261 -8.67 -16.76 -4.63
CA LYS A 261 -10.11 -16.57 -4.39
C LYS A 261 -10.56 -15.12 -4.48
N GLY A 262 -9.62 -14.22 -4.75
CA GLY A 262 -9.85 -12.78 -4.73
C GLY A 262 -8.63 -12.03 -5.21
N LEU A 263 -8.71 -10.70 -5.17
CA LEU A 263 -7.67 -9.81 -5.69
C LEU A 263 -7.29 -8.76 -4.65
N PHE A 264 -6.02 -8.37 -4.62
CA PHE A 264 -5.60 -7.15 -3.96
C PHE A 264 -4.78 -6.29 -4.92
N PHE A 265 -5.30 -5.11 -5.28
CA PHE A 265 -4.55 -4.08 -5.99
C PHE A 265 -3.75 -3.27 -4.97
N ALA A 266 -2.43 -3.38 -5.06
CA ALA A 266 -1.45 -2.63 -4.28
C ALA A 266 -0.88 -1.49 -5.13
N LEU A 267 -1.30 -0.26 -4.82
CA LEU A 267 -0.94 0.94 -5.56
C LEU A 267 0.11 1.78 -4.79
N PRO A 268 0.95 2.56 -5.48
CA PRO A 268 1.99 3.33 -4.82
C PRO A 268 1.45 4.50 -3.97
N THR A 269 0.28 5.06 -4.27
CA THR A 269 -0.25 6.24 -3.59
C THR A 269 -1.74 6.12 -3.28
N MET A 270 -2.25 6.94 -2.36
CA MET A 270 -3.69 7.00 -2.10
C MET A 270 -4.47 7.49 -3.33
N ALA A 271 -3.91 8.41 -4.12
CA ALA A 271 -4.58 8.94 -5.31
C ALA A 271 -4.70 7.88 -6.42
N THR A 272 -3.65 7.09 -6.66
CA THR A 272 -3.72 5.92 -7.57
C THR A 272 -4.72 4.88 -7.06
N ALA A 273 -4.80 4.64 -5.76
CA ALA A 273 -5.79 3.74 -5.17
C ALA A 273 -7.23 4.23 -5.36
N ASP A 274 -7.52 5.50 -5.10
CA ASP A 274 -8.85 6.11 -5.32
C ASP A 274 -9.25 6.04 -6.81
N ALA A 275 -8.33 6.36 -7.72
CA ALA A 275 -8.57 6.28 -9.16
C ALA A 275 -8.83 4.84 -9.63
N MET A 276 -8.03 3.88 -9.14
CA MET A 276 -8.23 2.46 -9.46
C MET A 276 -9.55 1.93 -8.87
N PHE A 277 -9.94 2.41 -7.68
CA PHE A 277 -11.21 2.05 -7.05
C PHE A 277 -12.41 2.48 -7.90
N ALA A 278 -12.43 3.74 -8.35
CA ALA A 278 -13.48 4.24 -9.25
C ALA A 278 -13.56 3.41 -10.54
N ARG A 279 -12.42 3.03 -11.11
CA ARG A 279 -12.35 2.19 -12.32
C ARG A 279 -12.81 0.76 -12.07
N ALA A 280 -12.42 0.16 -10.95
CA ALA A 280 -12.72 -1.23 -10.61
C ALA A 280 -14.22 -1.46 -10.41
N ARG A 281 -14.97 -0.48 -9.87
CA ARG A 281 -16.43 -0.58 -9.68
C ARG A 281 -17.18 -1.05 -10.92
N GLY A 282 -16.77 -0.62 -12.12
CA GLY A 282 -17.42 -1.02 -13.38
C GLY A 282 -16.92 -2.34 -13.98
N MET A 283 -15.81 -2.91 -13.47
CA MET A 283 -15.18 -4.12 -14.02
C MET A 283 -15.32 -5.33 -13.09
N MET A 284 -15.32 -5.12 -11.77
CA MET A 284 -15.26 -6.22 -10.81
C MET A 284 -16.53 -7.07 -10.78
N GLY A 285 -17.71 -6.48 -10.98
CA GLY A 285 -18.97 -7.22 -11.14
C GLY A 285 -19.01 -8.11 -12.39
N ARG A 286 -18.17 -7.83 -13.39
CA ARG A 286 -18.01 -8.71 -14.57
C ARG A 286 -17.00 -9.83 -14.34
N LEU A 287 -16.15 -9.70 -13.32
CA LEU A 287 -15.13 -10.67 -12.97
C LEU A 287 -15.61 -11.66 -11.90
N PHE A 288 -16.49 -11.22 -11.00
CA PHE A 288 -17.04 -12.01 -9.92
C PHE A 288 -18.55 -11.80 -9.84
N ASP A 289 -19.27 -12.76 -9.27
CA ASP A 289 -20.69 -12.63 -8.94
C ASP A 289 -20.87 -11.84 -7.62
N CYS A 290 -21.48 -10.65 -7.69
CA CYS A 290 -21.73 -9.78 -6.53
C CYS A 290 -20.56 -9.62 -5.52
N PRO A 291 -19.33 -9.30 -5.94
CA PRO A 291 -18.17 -9.30 -5.03
C PRO A 291 -18.23 -8.19 -3.99
N SER A 292 -17.60 -8.45 -2.85
CA SER A 292 -17.25 -7.39 -1.90
C SER A 292 -16.01 -6.62 -2.37
N LEU A 293 -16.12 -5.29 -2.44
CA LEU A 293 -15.05 -4.37 -2.84
C LEU A 293 -14.70 -3.41 -1.71
N THR A 294 -13.44 -3.43 -1.28
CA THR A 294 -12.94 -2.60 -0.19
C THR A 294 -11.87 -1.60 -0.65
N LEU A 295 -11.78 -0.48 0.06
CA LEU A 295 -10.76 0.54 -0.13
C LEU A 295 -9.86 0.62 1.11
N ALA A 296 -8.56 0.35 0.94
CA ALA A 296 -7.60 0.20 2.02
C ALA A 296 -6.50 1.28 1.96
N HIS A 297 -6.75 2.42 2.60
CA HIS A 297 -5.73 3.43 2.92
C HIS A 297 -6.17 4.33 4.08
N GLY A 298 -5.26 5.14 4.60
CA GLY A 298 -5.49 5.96 5.81
C GLY A 298 -6.61 6.99 5.71
N ARG A 299 -7.15 7.24 4.50
CA ARG A 299 -8.22 8.22 4.21
C ARG A 299 -9.43 7.62 3.50
N ALA A 300 -9.57 6.29 3.48
CA ALA A 300 -10.64 5.59 2.75
C ALA A 300 -12.05 6.07 3.14
N ALA A 301 -12.26 6.42 4.42
CA ALA A 301 -13.53 6.95 4.92
C ALA A 301 -13.98 8.28 4.26
N LEU A 302 -13.07 9.02 3.62
CA LEU A 302 -13.39 10.24 2.86
C LEU A 302 -13.90 9.95 1.46
N SER A 303 -13.64 8.76 0.93
CA SER A 303 -14.09 8.38 -0.41
C SER A 303 -15.61 8.28 -0.42
N ARG A 304 -16.25 9.17 -1.20
CA ARG A 304 -17.71 9.15 -1.40
C ARG A 304 -18.13 7.88 -2.13
N ASP A 305 -17.32 7.46 -3.11
CA ASP A 305 -17.55 6.23 -3.87
C ASP A 305 -17.51 4.99 -2.99
N PHE A 306 -16.56 4.91 -2.05
CA PHE A 306 -16.51 3.79 -1.12
C PHE A 306 -17.71 3.80 -0.17
N ARG A 307 -18.03 4.95 0.45
CA ARG A 307 -19.20 5.09 1.35
C ARG A 307 -20.51 4.70 0.69
N ALA A 308 -20.68 5.02 -0.60
CA ALA A 308 -21.88 4.68 -1.37
C ALA A 308 -22.08 3.17 -1.58
N LEU A 309 -21.05 2.35 -1.37
CA LEU A 309 -21.13 0.89 -1.49
C LEU A 309 -21.39 0.20 -0.14
N VAL A 310 -21.13 0.87 0.98
CA VAL A 310 -21.25 0.28 2.31
C VAL A 310 -22.72 0.06 2.65
N GLY A 311 -23.10 -1.20 2.90
CA GLY A 311 -24.47 -1.56 3.28
C GLY A 311 -25.49 -1.46 2.15
N ARG A 312 -25.06 -1.33 0.89
CA ARG A 312 -25.95 -1.39 -0.28
C ARG A 312 -26.37 -2.83 -0.54
N GLU A 313 -27.67 -3.06 -0.71
CA GLU A 313 -28.21 -4.33 -1.20
C GLU A 313 -27.97 -4.46 -2.71
N SER A 314 -27.49 -5.63 -3.16
CA SER A 314 -27.31 -5.93 -4.59
C SER A 314 -28.68 -5.99 -5.28
N GLY A 315 -28.86 -5.19 -6.34
CA GLY A 315 -30.06 -5.25 -7.18
C GLY A 315 -29.89 -6.08 -8.44
N ASP A 316 -28.65 -6.40 -8.81
CA ASP A 316 -28.25 -7.11 -10.04
C ASP A 316 -26.99 -7.99 -9.77
N GLU A 317 -26.74 -9.01 -10.60
CA GLU A 317 -25.61 -9.96 -10.45
C GLU A 317 -24.23 -9.31 -10.73
N ASP A 318 -24.23 -8.18 -11.43
CA ASP A 318 -23.04 -7.38 -11.74
C ASP A 318 -22.82 -6.23 -10.73
N ASP A 319 -23.67 -6.09 -9.70
CA ASP A 319 -23.44 -5.10 -8.64
C ASP A 319 -22.22 -5.45 -7.80
N VAL A 320 -21.62 -4.42 -7.21
CA VAL A 320 -20.50 -4.55 -6.26
C VAL A 320 -20.96 -3.95 -4.94
N THR A 321 -20.64 -4.60 -3.82
CA THR A 321 -21.08 -4.16 -2.49
C THR A 321 -19.93 -4.12 -1.48
N CYS A 322 -20.19 -3.60 -0.29
CA CYS A 322 -19.28 -3.72 0.84
C CYS A 322 -20.08 -3.91 2.12
N ALA A 323 -19.83 -4.99 2.86
CA ALA A 323 -20.48 -5.22 4.15
C ALA A 323 -20.07 -4.14 5.16
N PRO A 324 -20.99 -3.61 5.99
CA PRO A 324 -20.66 -2.66 7.06
C PRO A 324 -19.52 -3.16 7.97
N TRP A 325 -19.51 -4.46 8.27
CA TRP A 325 -18.48 -5.09 9.10
C TRP A 325 -17.06 -4.94 8.51
N LEU A 326 -16.90 -5.06 7.18
CA LEU A 326 -15.62 -4.86 6.48
C LEU A 326 -15.20 -3.39 6.48
N ALA A 327 -16.16 -2.48 6.29
CA ALA A 327 -15.93 -1.04 6.20
C ALA A 327 -15.56 -0.39 7.55
N ASP A 328 -16.02 -0.99 8.65
CA ASP A 328 -15.87 -0.46 10.02
C ASP A 328 -14.40 -0.38 10.49
N SER A 329 -13.49 -1.18 9.91
CA SER A 329 -12.07 -1.14 10.29
C SER A 329 -11.13 -1.33 9.12
N ARG A 330 -10.11 -0.46 9.06
CA ARG A 330 -8.98 -0.60 8.10
C ARG A 330 -8.25 -1.94 8.21
N HIS A 331 -8.32 -2.61 9.36
CA HIS A 331 -7.70 -3.92 9.56
C HIS A 331 -8.48 -5.05 8.86
N ARG A 332 -9.77 -4.81 8.55
CA ARG A 332 -10.67 -5.76 7.88
C ARG A 332 -10.73 -5.56 6.37
N ALA A 333 -10.27 -4.42 5.86
CA ALA A 333 -10.33 -4.10 4.44
C ALA A 333 -9.67 -5.17 3.54
N LEU A 334 -8.57 -5.79 3.98
CA LEU A 334 -7.89 -6.85 3.22
C LEU A 334 -8.64 -8.20 3.20
N LEU A 335 -9.74 -8.33 3.95
CA LEU A 335 -10.47 -9.59 4.08
C LEU A 335 -11.56 -9.79 3.01
N GLY A 336 -12.12 -8.70 2.45
CA GLY A 336 -13.14 -8.78 1.39
C GLY A 336 -12.56 -9.36 0.10
N ASP A 337 -13.41 -9.84 -0.82
CA ASP A 337 -13.01 -10.54 -2.05
C ASP A 337 -11.96 -9.75 -2.84
N ILE A 338 -12.24 -8.46 -3.02
CA ILE A 338 -11.42 -7.53 -3.79
C ILE A 338 -11.05 -6.34 -2.91
N GLY A 339 -9.75 -6.17 -2.68
CA GLY A 339 -9.23 -4.99 -2.00
C GLY A 339 -8.44 -4.11 -2.96
N ILE A 340 -8.62 -2.79 -2.84
CA ILE A 340 -7.83 -1.79 -3.55
C ILE A 340 -7.22 -0.88 -2.50
N GLY A 341 -5.91 -0.71 -2.52
CA GLY A 341 -5.26 0.07 -1.48
C GLY A 341 -3.84 0.43 -1.79
N THR A 342 -3.19 1.12 -0.85
CA THR A 342 -1.76 1.38 -0.98
C THR A 342 -0.97 0.10 -0.71
N ILE A 343 0.18 -0.04 -1.39
CA ILE A 343 1.15 -1.12 -1.13
C ILE A 343 1.54 -1.21 0.35
N ASP A 344 1.57 -0.06 1.06
CA ASP A 344 1.83 0.01 2.49
C ASP A 344 0.87 -0.88 3.30
N GLN A 345 -0.40 -1.05 2.89
CA GLN A 345 -1.32 -1.96 3.58
C GLN A 345 -0.90 -3.42 3.44
N ALA A 346 -0.34 -3.81 2.28
CA ALA A 346 0.19 -5.15 2.09
C ALA A 346 1.52 -5.35 2.85
N LEU A 347 2.42 -4.36 2.82
CA LEU A 347 3.70 -4.43 3.53
C LEU A 347 3.54 -4.50 5.05
N LEU A 348 2.49 -3.90 5.62
CA LEU A 348 2.17 -4.04 7.05
C LEU A 348 1.95 -5.51 7.49
N SER A 349 1.70 -6.44 6.57
CA SER A 349 1.59 -7.88 6.87
C SER A 349 2.94 -8.55 7.21
N ILE A 350 4.06 -7.98 6.74
CA ILE A 350 5.41 -8.49 6.99
C ILE A 350 6.19 -7.66 8.02
N LEU A 351 5.57 -6.64 8.60
CA LEU A 351 6.13 -5.84 9.68
C LEU A 351 5.59 -6.34 11.03
N PRO A 352 6.38 -6.27 12.11
CA PRO A 352 5.95 -6.66 13.44
C PRO A 352 5.07 -5.56 14.05
N SER A 353 3.90 -5.37 13.45
CA SER A 353 2.88 -4.41 13.84
C SER A 353 1.63 -5.13 14.34
N ARG A 354 0.80 -4.44 15.12
CA ARG A 354 -0.41 -5.04 15.66
C ARG A 354 -1.36 -5.47 14.52
N PHE A 355 -1.82 -6.72 14.59
CA PHE A 355 -2.65 -7.36 13.56
C PHE A 355 -1.98 -7.49 12.18
N SER A 356 -0.65 -7.63 12.11
CA SER A 356 0.03 -7.98 10.85
C SER A 356 -0.40 -9.36 10.33
N THR A 357 -0.62 -10.32 11.24
CA THR A 357 -1.10 -11.68 10.93
C THR A 357 -2.49 -11.69 10.30
N LEU A 358 -3.41 -10.83 10.74
CA LEU A 358 -4.73 -10.69 10.11
C LEU A 358 -4.61 -10.21 8.65
N ARG A 359 -3.70 -9.26 8.39
CA ARG A 359 -3.41 -8.79 7.03
C ARG A 359 -2.80 -9.88 6.17
N HIS A 360 -1.83 -10.60 6.74
CA HIS A 360 -1.21 -11.74 6.06
C HIS A 360 -2.25 -12.80 5.68
N TRP A 361 -3.16 -13.15 6.60
CA TRP A 361 -4.25 -14.08 6.33
C TRP A 361 -5.19 -13.57 5.23
N GLY A 362 -5.63 -12.30 5.29
CA GLY A 362 -6.48 -11.70 4.26
C GLY A 362 -5.83 -11.67 2.86
N LEU A 363 -4.51 -11.46 2.80
CA LEU A 363 -3.76 -11.49 1.54
C LEU A 363 -3.51 -12.91 1.02
N SER A 364 -3.36 -13.89 1.90
CA SER A 364 -2.88 -15.25 1.54
C SER A 364 -3.68 -15.95 0.45
N SER A 365 -4.98 -15.66 0.34
CA SER A 365 -5.88 -16.27 -0.65
C SER A 365 -6.06 -15.42 -1.92
N LYS A 366 -5.32 -14.32 -2.08
CA LYS A 366 -5.53 -13.34 -3.16
C LYS A 366 -4.43 -13.35 -4.22
N ILE A 367 -4.77 -12.92 -5.43
CA ILE A 367 -3.75 -12.45 -6.37
C ILE A 367 -3.31 -11.06 -5.92
N LEU A 368 -2.04 -10.94 -5.55
CA LEU A 368 -1.43 -9.66 -5.23
C LEU A 368 -1.01 -8.96 -6.54
N ILE A 369 -1.71 -7.89 -6.91
CA ILE A 369 -1.40 -7.10 -8.10
C ILE A 369 -0.70 -5.81 -7.66
N VAL A 370 0.61 -5.73 -7.90
CA VAL A 370 1.41 -4.54 -7.59
C VAL A 370 1.53 -3.71 -8.85
N ASP A 371 0.91 -2.54 -8.87
CA ASP A 371 1.02 -1.59 -9.97
C ASP A 371 2.19 -0.63 -9.76
N GLU A 372 2.76 -0.16 -10.86
CA GLU A 372 3.93 0.73 -10.88
C GLU A 372 5.07 0.25 -9.95
N ALA A 373 5.41 -1.04 -10.05
CA ALA A 373 6.38 -1.70 -9.16
C ALA A 373 7.78 -1.04 -9.12
N HIS A 374 8.14 -0.24 -10.13
CA HIS A 374 9.36 0.58 -10.12
C HIS A 374 9.37 1.69 -9.06
N GLU A 375 8.21 2.22 -8.65
CA GLU A 375 8.14 3.20 -7.54
C GLU A 375 8.55 2.57 -6.20
N LEU A 376 8.62 1.24 -6.14
CA LEU A 376 9.01 0.45 -4.96
C LEU A 376 10.48 0.00 -5.03
N GLY A 377 11.23 0.53 -6.01
CA GLY A 377 12.63 0.19 -6.24
C GLY A 377 13.60 0.78 -5.23
N ASP A 378 13.17 1.62 -4.30
CA ASP A 378 14.04 2.09 -3.23
C ASP A 378 14.54 0.90 -2.39
N PRO A 379 15.78 0.95 -1.87
CA PRO A 379 16.42 -0.22 -1.27
C PRO A 379 15.66 -0.84 -0.11
N TYR A 380 14.91 -0.03 0.65
CA TYR A 380 14.14 -0.48 1.80
C TYR A 380 12.81 -1.14 1.38
N MET A 381 12.01 -0.47 0.55
CA MET A 381 10.75 -1.01 0.04
C MET A 381 10.97 -2.26 -0.82
N ALA A 382 12.04 -2.31 -1.61
CA ALA A 382 12.36 -3.47 -2.42
C ALA A 382 12.64 -4.72 -1.56
N GLU A 383 13.31 -4.57 -0.41
CA GLU A 383 13.49 -5.69 0.54
C GLU A 383 12.15 -6.09 1.17
N GLN A 384 11.32 -5.12 1.57
CA GLN A 384 10.00 -5.41 2.11
C GLN A 384 9.09 -6.13 1.11
N LEU A 385 9.09 -5.71 -0.16
CA LEU A 385 8.31 -6.36 -1.22
C LEU A 385 8.83 -7.77 -1.50
N ALA A 386 10.15 -7.97 -1.52
CA ALA A 386 10.72 -9.31 -1.65
C ALA A 386 10.24 -10.22 -0.50
N ARG A 387 10.28 -9.73 0.75
CA ARG A 387 9.77 -10.50 1.90
C ARG A 387 8.27 -10.77 1.83
N LEU A 388 7.47 -9.80 1.38
CA LEU A 388 6.04 -9.96 1.15
C LEU A 388 5.77 -11.05 0.11
N LEU A 389 6.46 -11.02 -1.04
CA LEU A 389 6.30 -12.02 -2.10
C LEU A 389 6.68 -13.43 -1.63
N GLU A 390 7.77 -13.55 -0.87
CA GLU A 390 8.17 -14.83 -0.26
C GLU A 390 7.06 -15.36 0.67
N MET A 391 6.58 -14.53 1.60
CA MET A 391 5.54 -14.93 2.55
C MET A 391 4.20 -15.22 1.89
N HIS A 392 3.87 -14.48 0.83
CA HIS A 392 2.65 -14.66 0.02
C HIS A 392 2.69 -16.00 -0.72
N ALA A 393 3.80 -16.30 -1.41
CA ALA A 393 4.01 -17.57 -2.10
C ALA A 393 3.99 -18.77 -1.14
N MET A 394 4.57 -18.62 0.05
CA MET A 394 4.53 -19.64 1.11
C MET A 394 3.12 -20.00 1.57
N ALA A 395 2.18 -19.06 1.47
CA ALA A 395 0.78 -19.27 1.83
C ALA A 395 -0.07 -19.78 0.65
N GLY A 396 0.54 -20.04 -0.50
CA GLY A 396 -0.12 -20.48 -1.73
C GLY A 396 -0.57 -19.34 -2.64
N GLY A 397 -0.28 -18.08 -2.29
CA GLY A 397 -0.71 -16.90 -3.04
C GLY A 397 0.09 -16.67 -4.32
N SER A 398 -0.58 -16.15 -5.35
CA SER A 398 0.05 -15.74 -6.62
C SER A 398 0.11 -14.21 -6.75
N ALA A 399 1.00 -13.70 -7.61
CA ALA A 399 1.20 -12.26 -7.77
C ALA A 399 1.44 -11.81 -9.22
N ILE A 400 1.11 -10.55 -9.51
CA ILE A 400 1.37 -9.87 -10.77
C ILE A 400 2.04 -8.53 -10.44
N LEU A 401 3.25 -8.30 -10.96
CA LEU A 401 3.96 -7.03 -10.86
C LEU A 401 3.90 -6.31 -12.20
N MET A 402 3.31 -5.12 -12.22
CA MET A 402 3.19 -4.28 -13.40
C MET A 402 4.11 -3.08 -13.27
N SER A 403 4.82 -2.73 -14.34
CA SER A 403 5.68 -1.55 -14.34
C SER A 403 5.86 -0.97 -15.74
N ALA A 404 6.14 0.34 -15.83
CA ALA A 404 6.66 0.93 -17.05
C ALA A 404 7.99 0.30 -17.47
N THR A 405 8.89 0.14 -16.51
CA THR A 405 10.21 -0.50 -16.65
C THR A 405 10.60 -1.06 -15.28
N LEU A 406 11.23 -2.23 -15.21
CA LEU A 406 11.75 -2.74 -13.94
C LEU A 406 13.22 -3.13 -14.14
N PRO A 407 14.17 -2.59 -13.34
CA PRO A 407 15.55 -3.04 -13.39
C PRO A 407 15.66 -4.56 -13.26
N ILE A 408 16.50 -5.19 -14.07
CA ILE A 408 16.68 -6.64 -14.16
C ILE A 408 17.07 -7.22 -12.81
N ASN A 409 17.91 -6.50 -12.04
CA ASN A 409 18.31 -6.91 -10.70
C ASN A 409 17.11 -6.98 -9.73
N LEU A 410 16.18 -6.03 -9.79
CA LEU A 410 14.96 -6.03 -9.00
C LEU A 410 14.00 -7.13 -9.45
N ARG A 411 13.79 -7.28 -10.77
CA ARG A 411 12.99 -8.38 -11.32
C ARG A 411 13.49 -9.74 -10.86
N GLN A 412 14.80 -9.97 -10.96
CA GLN A 412 15.46 -11.18 -10.50
C GLN A 412 15.28 -11.39 -8.99
N ARG A 413 15.48 -10.35 -8.18
CA ARG A 413 15.32 -10.42 -6.72
C ARG A 413 13.89 -10.79 -6.31
N PHE A 414 12.88 -10.22 -6.96
CA PHE A 414 11.48 -10.53 -6.70
C PHE A 414 11.13 -11.95 -7.13
N ALA A 415 11.64 -12.40 -8.27
CA ALA A 415 11.50 -13.78 -8.73
C ALA A 415 12.14 -14.79 -7.74
N GLU A 416 13.35 -14.50 -7.27
CA GLU A 416 14.05 -15.31 -6.27
C GLU A 416 13.31 -15.39 -4.95
N ALA A 417 12.78 -14.27 -4.45
CA ALA A 417 12.03 -14.26 -3.20
C ALA A 417 10.73 -15.06 -3.31
N PHE A 418 10.01 -14.91 -4.42
CA PHE A 418 8.79 -15.67 -4.67
C PHE A 418 9.05 -17.17 -4.80
N GLU A 419 10.03 -17.59 -5.61
CA GLU A 419 10.35 -19.01 -5.80
C GLU A 419 10.84 -19.66 -4.50
N ARG A 420 11.66 -18.96 -3.69
CA ARG A 420 12.01 -19.41 -2.33
C ARG A 420 10.76 -19.69 -1.49
N GLY A 421 9.75 -18.83 -1.57
CA GLY A 421 8.49 -19.02 -0.85
C GLY A 421 7.71 -20.25 -1.32
N THR A 422 7.77 -20.58 -2.62
CA THR A 422 7.20 -21.82 -3.16
C THR A 422 8.05 -23.07 -2.90
N GLY A 423 9.26 -22.92 -2.33
CA GLY A 423 10.22 -24.02 -2.16
C GLY A 423 10.89 -24.46 -3.47
N ARG A 424 10.87 -23.63 -4.51
CA ARG A 424 11.46 -23.88 -5.83
C ARG A 424 12.73 -23.04 -6.02
N GLU A 425 13.61 -23.49 -6.91
CA GLU A 425 14.78 -22.71 -7.31
C GLU A 425 14.41 -21.69 -8.39
N ALA A 426 14.90 -20.47 -8.24
CA ALA A 426 14.69 -19.43 -9.25
C ALA A 426 15.69 -19.57 -10.40
N GLY A 427 15.17 -19.54 -11.63
CA GLY A 427 16.00 -19.32 -12.81
C GLY A 427 16.57 -17.89 -12.85
N VAL A 428 17.62 -17.70 -13.63
CA VAL A 428 18.21 -16.37 -13.88
C VAL A 428 17.60 -15.77 -15.15
N ASP A 429 16.96 -14.61 -15.04
CA ASP A 429 16.41 -13.87 -16.20
C ASP A 429 17.08 -12.50 -16.39
N ARG A 430 18.08 -12.45 -17.28
CA ARG A 430 18.83 -11.24 -17.63
C ARG A 430 18.42 -10.62 -18.97
N ASP A 431 17.26 -10.99 -19.53
CA ASP A 431 16.88 -10.48 -20.84
C ASP A 431 16.45 -9.00 -20.78
N MET A 432 17.00 -8.22 -21.71
CA MET A 432 16.78 -6.80 -21.93
C MET A 432 15.64 -6.50 -22.93
N ALA A 433 14.97 -7.52 -23.45
CA ALA A 433 13.85 -7.35 -24.35
C ALA A 433 12.70 -6.54 -23.71
N TYR A 434 12.14 -5.64 -24.50
CA TYR A 434 11.05 -4.77 -24.08
C TYR A 434 10.14 -4.43 -25.28
N PRO A 435 8.80 -4.43 -25.12
CA PRO A 435 8.03 -4.85 -23.95
C PRO A 435 8.20 -6.35 -23.60
N SER A 436 7.81 -6.72 -22.37
CA SER A 436 7.99 -8.07 -21.84
C SER A 436 6.86 -8.49 -20.91
N LEU A 437 6.35 -9.70 -21.12
CA LEU A 437 5.49 -10.43 -20.18
C LEU A 437 6.22 -11.73 -19.80
N SER A 438 6.53 -11.92 -18.52
CA SER A 438 7.30 -13.11 -18.08
C SER A 438 6.77 -13.68 -16.78
N ILE A 439 6.75 -15.01 -16.67
CA ILE A 439 6.40 -15.75 -15.45
C ILE A 439 7.70 -16.28 -14.82
N ALA A 440 7.89 -16.05 -13.52
CA ALA A 440 9.06 -16.53 -12.79
C ALA A 440 9.19 -18.06 -12.90
N GLY A 441 10.33 -18.53 -13.43
CA GLY A 441 10.59 -19.95 -13.70
C GLY A 441 9.63 -20.59 -14.71
N GLY A 442 8.93 -19.79 -15.52
CA GLY A 442 7.94 -20.23 -16.49
C GLY A 442 8.15 -19.60 -17.88
N GLU A 443 7.04 -19.40 -18.59
CA GLU A 443 7.08 -18.84 -19.95
C GLU A 443 7.38 -17.33 -19.96
N ALA A 444 8.05 -16.86 -21.02
CA ALA A 444 8.23 -15.44 -21.30
C ALA A 444 7.84 -15.11 -22.75
N ARG A 445 7.11 -14.02 -22.92
CA ARG A 445 6.71 -13.41 -24.20
C ARG A 445 7.38 -12.05 -24.30
N ARG A 446 8.18 -11.85 -25.36
CA ARG A 446 9.12 -10.73 -25.47
C ARG A 446 9.07 -10.12 -26.87
N SER A 447 9.37 -8.82 -26.96
CA SER A 447 9.65 -8.11 -28.22
C SER A 447 8.57 -8.25 -29.29
N TYR A 448 7.30 -8.32 -28.90
CA TYR A 448 6.19 -8.23 -29.84
C TYR A 448 5.99 -6.77 -30.31
N PRO A 449 5.35 -6.54 -31.48
CA PRO A 449 5.22 -5.22 -32.07
C PRO A 449 4.46 -4.26 -31.15
N ALA A 450 5.19 -3.34 -30.52
CA ALA A 450 4.63 -2.23 -29.76
C ALA A 450 4.86 -0.96 -30.56
N VAL A 451 3.77 -0.39 -31.07
CA VAL A 451 3.80 0.87 -31.82
C VAL A 451 3.48 1.99 -30.82
N SER A 452 4.49 2.79 -30.48
CA SER A 452 4.24 4.01 -29.69
C SER A 452 3.56 5.05 -30.59
N GLY A 453 2.37 5.50 -30.20
CA GLY A 453 1.59 6.44 -31.00
C GLY A 453 2.24 7.82 -31.17
N LYS A 454 3.20 8.20 -30.30
CA LYS A 454 3.87 9.51 -30.32
C LYS A 454 5.26 9.51 -30.96
N GLY A 455 5.86 8.34 -31.18
CA GLY A 455 7.21 8.21 -31.73
C GLY A 455 8.33 8.67 -30.79
N ASP A 456 9.48 8.99 -31.40
CA ASP A 456 10.69 9.44 -30.70
C ASP A 456 10.48 10.80 -30.01
N VAL A 457 11.01 10.93 -28.80
CA VAL A 457 11.00 12.19 -28.03
C VAL A 457 12.37 12.85 -28.15
N ALA A 458 12.43 14.06 -28.69
CA ALA A 458 13.66 14.83 -28.72
C ALA A 458 14.00 15.34 -27.32
N VAL A 459 15.30 15.40 -26.98
CA VAL A 459 15.79 15.93 -25.70
C VAL A 459 16.60 17.19 -25.97
N CYS A 460 16.19 18.30 -25.36
CA CYS A 460 16.87 19.59 -25.45
C CYS A 460 17.29 20.05 -24.05
N ARG A 461 18.61 20.21 -23.81
CA ARG A 461 19.12 20.72 -22.53
C ARG A 461 18.87 22.22 -22.42
N LEU A 462 18.37 22.65 -21.27
CA LEU A 462 18.27 24.05 -20.86
C LEU A 462 19.27 24.33 -19.74
N GLU A 463 19.99 25.44 -19.81
CA GLU A 463 21.07 25.75 -18.87
C GLU A 463 20.56 26.51 -17.65
N ALA A 464 19.54 27.34 -17.84
CA ALA A 464 19.03 28.24 -16.83
C ALA A 464 17.49 28.23 -16.75
N MET A 465 17.00 28.69 -15.60
CA MET A 465 15.58 28.88 -15.33
C MET A 465 14.94 29.87 -16.33
N ALA A 466 15.68 30.89 -16.78
CA ALA A 466 15.20 31.86 -17.76
C ALA A 466 14.87 31.19 -19.11
N ASP A 467 15.71 30.26 -19.57
CA ASP A 467 15.48 29.52 -20.82
C ASP A 467 14.18 28.69 -20.74
N ALA A 468 13.94 28.07 -19.57
CA ALA A 468 12.69 27.33 -19.33
C ALA A 468 11.46 28.24 -19.39
N VAL A 469 11.55 29.43 -18.80
CA VAL A 469 10.47 30.44 -18.84
C VAL A 469 10.20 30.88 -20.28
N ASP A 470 11.22 31.18 -21.07
CA ASP A 470 11.06 31.60 -22.47
C ASP A 470 10.45 30.48 -23.33
N VAL A 471 10.90 29.23 -23.19
CA VAL A 471 10.33 28.08 -23.90
C VAL A 471 8.84 27.89 -23.57
N LEU A 472 8.46 28.00 -22.30
CA LEU A 472 7.08 27.86 -21.87
C LEU A 472 6.20 29.02 -22.35
N ALA A 473 6.74 30.25 -22.33
CA ALA A 473 6.05 31.43 -22.84
C ALA A 473 5.76 31.31 -24.34
N ASP A 474 6.75 30.88 -25.12
CA ASP A 474 6.60 30.65 -26.57
C ASP A 474 5.59 29.53 -26.88
N GLY A 475 5.63 28.44 -26.11
CA GLY A 475 4.66 27.35 -26.23
C GLY A 475 3.24 27.83 -25.92
N ALA A 476 3.06 28.56 -24.81
CA ALA A 476 1.77 29.10 -24.41
C ALA A 476 1.22 30.09 -25.44
N ALA A 477 2.07 30.94 -26.03
CA ALA A 477 1.69 31.88 -27.08
C ALA A 477 1.19 31.17 -28.37
N LYS A 478 1.64 29.94 -28.62
CA LYS A 478 1.15 29.07 -29.71
C LYS A 478 -0.11 28.29 -29.34
N GLY A 479 -0.68 28.50 -28.15
CA GLY A 479 -1.83 27.77 -27.64
C GLY A 479 -1.49 26.34 -27.19
N ALA A 480 -0.22 26.02 -26.93
CA ALA A 480 0.19 24.69 -26.49
C ALA A 480 -0.19 24.42 -25.02
N ALA A 481 -0.54 23.16 -24.74
CA ALA A 481 -0.59 22.67 -23.37
C ALA A 481 0.84 22.43 -22.88
N CYS A 482 1.31 23.25 -21.95
CA CYS A 482 2.67 23.21 -21.43
C CYS A 482 2.70 22.73 -19.98
N VAL A 483 3.70 21.93 -19.63
CA VAL A 483 3.98 21.56 -18.23
C VAL A 483 5.44 21.82 -17.86
N TRP A 484 5.66 22.32 -16.66
CA TRP A 484 6.98 22.36 -16.02
C TRP A 484 6.96 21.53 -14.73
N VAL A 485 7.70 20.42 -14.73
CA VAL A 485 7.86 19.58 -13.54
C VAL A 485 9.11 20.00 -12.76
N ARG A 486 8.90 20.59 -11.57
CA ARG A 486 9.96 21.01 -10.64
C ARG A 486 10.16 19.97 -9.54
N ASN A 487 11.38 19.75 -9.09
CA ASN A 487 11.65 18.73 -8.07
C ASN A 487 11.28 19.18 -6.64
N ALA A 488 11.33 20.48 -6.34
CA ALA A 488 10.96 21.00 -5.02
C ALA A 488 9.79 21.99 -5.09
N VAL A 489 9.02 22.04 -4.01
CA VAL A 489 7.80 22.86 -3.95
C VAL A 489 8.11 24.36 -3.99
N ASP A 490 9.14 24.80 -3.28
CA ASP A 490 9.53 26.21 -3.29
C ASP A 490 10.01 26.65 -4.69
N ASP A 491 10.70 25.75 -5.40
CA ASP A 491 11.16 25.99 -6.78
C ASP A 491 10.00 26.01 -7.79
N ALA A 492 8.93 25.27 -7.53
CA ALA A 492 7.68 25.34 -8.29
C ALA A 492 6.96 26.67 -8.11
N ILE A 493 6.91 27.19 -6.88
CA ILE A 493 6.33 28.50 -6.60
C ILE A 493 7.14 29.61 -7.30
N ALA A 494 8.47 29.56 -7.20
CA ALA A 494 9.35 30.52 -7.86
C ALA A 494 9.21 30.50 -9.39
N ALA A 495 9.02 29.31 -9.99
CA ALA A 495 8.76 29.17 -11.42
C ALA A 495 7.46 29.84 -11.87
N VAL A 496 6.38 29.73 -11.09
CA VAL A 496 5.12 30.44 -11.38
C VAL A 496 5.29 31.95 -11.30
N GLU A 497 6.07 32.44 -10.33
CA GLU A 497 6.37 33.87 -10.19
C GLU A 497 7.17 34.39 -11.40
N ALA A 498 8.21 33.66 -11.83
CA ALA A 498 8.99 34.03 -13.01
C ALA A 498 8.17 34.02 -14.31
N LEU A 499 7.27 33.04 -14.48
CA LEU A 499 6.33 33.01 -15.62
C LEU A 499 5.38 34.21 -15.59
N ARG A 500 4.87 34.57 -14.40
CA ARG A 500 4.01 35.74 -14.23
C ARG A 500 4.73 37.04 -14.56
N GLU A 501 5.99 37.19 -14.16
CA GLU A 501 6.83 38.34 -14.53
C GLU A 501 7.02 38.45 -16.05
N ARG A 502 7.01 37.32 -16.75
CA ARG A 502 7.02 37.24 -18.22
C ARG A 502 5.65 37.45 -18.88
N GLY A 503 4.59 37.68 -18.09
CA GLY A 503 3.22 37.86 -18.58
C GLY A 503 2.48 36.56 -18.91
N VAL A 504 2.96 35.42 -18.41
CA VAL A 504 2.36 34.10 -18.63
C VAL A 504 1.64 33.64 -17.37
N GLU A 505 0.34 33.39 -17.46
CA GLU A 505 -0.39 32.76 -16.36
C GLU A 505 -0.10 31.26 -16.29
N ALA A 506 0.21 30.79 -15.08
CA ALA A 506 0.47 29.39 -14.82
C ALA A 506 -0.33 28.90 -13.62
N LYS A 507 -0.90 27.68 -13.73
CA LYS A 507 -1.47 26.97 -12.58
C LYS A 507 -0.35 26.27 -11.80
N LEU A 508 -0.54 26.09 -10.50
CA LEU A 508 0.41 25.43 -9.60
C LEU A 508 -0.22 24.18 -8.98
N LEU A 509 0.51 23.06 -8.96
CA LEU A 509 0.07 21.83 -8.29
C LEU A 509 1.21 21.15 -7.52
N HIS A 510 1.01 20.95 -6.21
CA HIS A 510 2.00 20.29 -5.33
C HIS A 510 1.37 19.74 -4.04
N ALA A 511 2.15 19.03 -3.23
CA ALA A 511 1.66 18.37 -2.01
C ALA A 511 1.33 19.31 -0.82
N ARG A 512 1.88 20.54 -0.76
CA ARG A 512 1.68 21.49 0.36
C ARG A 512 0.36 22.27 0.34
N PHE A 513 -0.67 21.78 -0.35
CA PHE A 513 -2.03 22.32 -0.27
C PHE A 513 -2.85 21.54 0.77
N ALA A 514 -3.82 22.21 1.41
CA ALA A 514 -4.85 21.52 2.17
C ALA A 514 -5.58 20.56 1.24
N LEU A 515 -6.00 19.40 1.76
CA LEU A 515 -6.60 18.37 0.92
C LEU A 515 -7.80 18.88 0.12
N HIS A 516 -8.60 19.79 0.68
CA HIS A 516 -9.68 20.49 -0.02
C HIS A 516 -9.18 21.25 -1.26
N ASP A 517 -8.23 22.18 -1.06
CA ASP A 517 -7.71 23.02 -2.13
C ASP A 517 -6.96 22.19 -3.18
N ARG A 518 -6.22 21.18 -2.74
CA ARG A 518 -5.54 20.25 -3.64
C ARG A 518 -6.52 19.51 -4.55
N LYS A 519 -7.61 18.96 -4.00
CA LYS A 519 -8.64 18.28 -4.78
C LYS A 519 -9.31 19.21 -5.79
N ARG A 520 -9.57 20.46 -5.41
CA ARG A 520 -10.09 21.50 -6.32
C ARG A 520 -9.13 21.73 -7.48
N ILE A 521 -7.85 21.97 -7.19
CA ILE A 521 -6.81 22.21 -8.21
C ILE A 521 -6.63 20.99 -9.11
N GLU A 522 -6.58 19.78 -8.54
CA GLU A 522 -6.50 18.52 -9.30
C GLU A 522 -7.68 18.38 -10.27
N ALA A 523 -8.91 18.70 -9.83
CA ALA A 523 -10.10 18.68 -10.68
C ALA A 523 -10.03 19.72 -11.82
N GLU A 524 -9.58 20.94 -11.55
CA GLU A 524 -9.36 21.97 -12.57
C GLU A 524 -8.29 21.57 -13.60
N VAL A 525 -7.20 20.97 -13.12
CA VAL A 525 -6.10 20.47 -13.96
C VAL A 525 -6.58 19.32 -14.85
N LEU A 526 -7.33 18.36 -14.32
CA LEU A 526 -7.92 17.26 -15.08
C LEU A 526 -8.95 17.74 -16.10
N ALA A 527 -9.80 18.71 -15.74
CA ALA A 527 -10.78 19.27 -16.65
C ALA A 527 -10.14 19.95 -17.86
N ARG A 528 -8.97 20.59 -17.68
CA ARG A 528 -8.26 21.27 -18.76
C ARG A 528 -7.33 20.36 -19.55
N TRP A 529 -6.48 19.58 -18.88
CA TRP A 529 -5.40 18.82 -19.52
C TRP A 529 -5.60 17.30 -19.51
N GLY A 530 -6.71 16.82 -18.98
CA GLY A 530 -7.05 15.40 -19.00
C GLY A 530 -7.50 14.89 -20.38
N ARG A 531 -7.88 13.61 -20.42
CA ARG A 531 -8.37 12.94 -21.64
C ARG A 531 -9.45 13.74 -22.38
N GLY A 532 -10.48 14.20 -21.65
CA GLY A 532 -11.62 14.96 -22.20
C GLY A 532 -11.45 16.49 -22.23
N GLY A 533 -10.26 17.02 -21.94
CA GLY A 533 -10.08 18.47 -21.79
C GLY A 533 -10.25 19.28 -23.08
N GLN A 534 -10.90 20.45 -22.95
CA GLN A 534 -11.07 21.47 -23.99
C GLN A 534 -10.25 22.73 -23.63
N GLU A 535 -9.95 23.60 -24.61
CA GLU A 535 -9.18 24.85 -24.40
C GLU A 535 -7.86 24.65 -23.61
N ARG A 536 -7.07 23.70 -24.12
CA ARG A 536 -5.90 23.14 -23.42
C ARG A 536 -4.68 24.07 -23.37
N GLY A 537 -4.65 25.14 -24.15
CA GLY A 537 -3.50 26.05 -24.21
C GLY A 537 -3.25 26.72 -22.86
N GLY A 538 -2.02 26.69 -22.34
CA GLY A 538 -1.66 27.26 -21.04
C GLY A 538 -0.57 26.46 -20.32
N VAL A 539 -0.12 26.98 -19.17
CA VAL A 539 1.00 26.38 -18.42
C VAL A 539 0.55 25.80 -17.08
N LEU A 540 0.98 24.57 -16.80
CA LEU A 540 0.96 23.96 -15.48
C LEU A 540 2.40 23.87 -14.93
N VAL A 541 2.65 24.46 -13.77
CA VAL A 541 3.84 24.14 -12.98
C VAL A 541 3.45 23.15 -11.89
N ALA A 542 4.14 22.03 -11.80
CA ALA A 542 3.83 21.01 -10.82
C ALA A 542 5.09 20.35 -10.24
N THR A 543 4.95 19.67 -9.11
CA THR A 543 5.99 18.77 -8.60
C THR A 543 5.75 17.33 -9.08
N GLN A 544 6.42 16.34 -8.49
CA GLN A 544 6.30 14.92 -8.81
C GLN A 544 4.86 14.36 -8.76
N ILE A 545 3.91 15.12 -8.21
CA ILE A 545 2.50 14.74 -8.14
C ILE A 545 1.88 14.44 -9.53
N VAL A 546 2.46 14.95 -10.62
CA VAL A 546 2.01 14.63 -11.99
C VAL A 546 2.63 13.35 -12.57
N GLU A 547 3.62 12.76 -11.90
CA GLU A 547 4.29 11.52 -12.34
C GLU A 547 3.35 10.31 -12.19
N SER A 548 2.49 10.31 -11.17
CA SER A 548 1.55 9.23 -10.88
C SER A 548 0.12 9.76 -10.73
N SER A 549 -0.87 8.89 -10.89
CA SER A 549 -2.29 9.14 -10.55
C SER A 549 -3.12 10.07 -11.46
N LEU A 550 -2.53 11.04 -12.18
CA LEU A 550 -3.30 11.94 -13.07
C LEU A 550 -3.12 11.58 -14.55
N ASP A 551 -4.25 11.33 -15.24
CA ASP A 551 -4.30 11.05 -16.69
C ASP A 551 -4.26 12.36 -17.48
N LEU A 552 -3.07 12.94 -17.57
CA LEU A 552 -2.81 14.24 -18.21
C LEU A 552 -2.06 14.08 -19.54
N ASP A 553 -2.33 15.01 -20.44
CA ASP A 553 -1.69 15.11 -21.75
C ASP A 553 -1.19 16.55 -21.96
N PHE A 554 0.06 16.68 -22.38
CA PHE A 554 0.72 17.95 -22.68
C PHE A 554 1.39 17.89 -24.06
N ASP A 555 1.51 19.05 -24.70
CA ASP A 555 2.17 19.22 -26.00
C ASP A 555 3.66 19.57 -25.83
N LEU A 556 4.01 20.27 -24.74
CA LEU A 556 5.38 20.65 -24.38
C LEU A 556 5.69 20.33 -22.92
N MET A 557 6.89 19.80 -22.65
CA MET A 557 7.35 19.50 -21.30
C MET A 557 8.70 20.15 -21.02
N VAL A 558 8.76 20.93 -19.95
CA VAL A 558 9.98 21.24 -19.24
C VAL A 558 10.06 20.37 -17.98
N SER A 559 11.23 19.82 -17.70
CA SER A 559 11.45 19.04 -16.48
C SER A 559 12.79 19.40 -15.87
N ASP A 560 12.83 19.50 -14.55
CA ASP A 560 14.09 19.39 -13.82
C ASP A 560 14.73 18.02 -14.09
N LEU A 561 16.07 17.98 -14.05
CA LEU A 561 16.80 16.72 -14.02
C LEU A 561 16.31 15.86 -12.84
N ALA A 562 16.06 14.59 -13.10
CA ALA A 562 15.62 13.60 -12.11
C ALA A 562 16.20 12.23 -12.53
N PRO A 563 16.13 11.19 -11.68
CA PRO A 563 16.49 9.84 -12.08
C PRO A 563 15.72 9.39 -13.33
N MET A 564 16.35 8.56 -14.17
CA MET A 564 15.82 8.16 -15.48
C MET A 564 14.38 7.61 -15.41
N ALA A 565 14.09 6.74 -14.43
CA ALA A 565 12.75 6.18 -14.26
C ALA A 565 11.68 7.26 -14.03
N ALA A 566 11.97 8.28 -13.21
CA ALA A 566 11.06 9.40 -12.96
C ALA A 566 10.86 10.25 -14.22
N LEU A 567 11.93 10.53 -14.98
CA LEU A 567 11.80 11.25 -16.27
C LEU A 567 10.94 10.48 -17.28
N ILE A 568 11.10 9.16 -17.39
CA ILE A 568 10.25 8.33 -18.27
C ILE A 568 8.78 8.44 -17.89
N GLN A 569 8.46 8.48 -16.59
CA GLN A 569 7.09 8.69 -16.11
C GLN A 569 6.54 10.06 -16.48
N ARG A 570 7.35 11.11 -16.33
CA ARG A 570 7.00 12.47 -16.77
C ARG A 570 6.72 12.49 -18.27
N ILE A 571 7.61 11.94 -19.10
CA ILE A 571 7.45 11.82 -20.56
C ILE A 571 6.18 11.03 -20.92
N GLY A 572 5.69 10.13 -20.06
CA GLY A 572 4.40 9.46 -20.20
C GLY A 572 3.18 10.39 -20.26
N ARG A 573 3.33 11.67 -19.89
CA ARG A 573 2.31 12.74 -20.01
C ARG A 573 2.50 13.61 -21.26
N LEU A 574 3.65 13.53 -21.92
CA LEU A 574 3.91 14.20 -23.18
C LEU A 574 3.27 13.40 -24.32
N TRP A 575 2.39 14.04 -25.09
CA TRP A 575 1.72 13.47 -26.26
C TRP A 575 1.04 12.13 -25.93
N ARG A 576 0.31 12.10 -24.81
CA ARG A 576 -0.20 10.85 -24.23
C ARG A 576 -1.38 10.26 -25.00
N HIS A 577 -2.35 11.09 -25.39
CA HIS A 577 -3.59 10.63 -26.03
C HIS A 577 -3.54 10.84 -27.54
N MET A 578 -2.66 10.10 -28.22
CA MET A 578 -2.47 10.22 -29.68
C MET A 578 -3.65 9.70 -30.50
N ASP A 579 -4.46 8.80 -29.93
CA ASP A 579 -5.73 8.32 -30.49
C ASP A 579 -6.78 9.43 -30.58
N LEU A 580 -6.83 10.31 -29.58
CA LEU A 580 -7.76 11.44 -29.52
C LEU A 580 -7.18 12.70 -30.17
N ARG A 581 -5.85 12.86 -30.12
CA ARG A 581 -5.11 14.07 -30.52
C ARG A 581 -3.88 13.67 -31.33
N PRO A 582 -4.07 13.32 -32.61
CA PRO A 582 -2.96 12.98 -33.50
C PRO A 582 -2.05 14.20 -33.74
N ALA A 583 -0.84 13.94 -34.25
CA ALA A 583 0.18 14.97 -34.45
C ALA A 583 -0.32 16.19 -35.24
N THR A 584 -1.16 15.97 -36.26
CA THR A 584 -1.73 17.04 -37.10
C THR A 584 -2.67 17.99 -36.36
N GLY A 585 -3.22 17.56 -35.21
CA GLY A 585 -4.11 18.37 -34.39
C GLY A 585 -3.41 19.08 -33.22
N ARG A 586 -2.08 18.99 -33.13
CA ARG A 586 -1.29 19.61 -32.05
C ARG A 586 -0.62 20.90 -32.54
N PRO A 587 -0.42 21.89 -31.64
CA PRO A 587 0.19 23.17 -32.01
C PRO A 587 1.70 23.09 -32.23
N LEU A 588 2.33 21.95 -31.93
CA LEU A 588 3.76 21.72 -32.04
C LEU A 588 4.04 20.53 -32.95
N ALA A 589 5.18 20.55 -33.64
CA ALA A 589 5.52 19.57 -34.69
C ALA A 589 5.88 18.17 -34.15
N GLY A 590 6.28 18.06 -32.89
CA GLY A 590 6.66 16.79 -32.28
C GLY A 590 6.90 16.90 -30.78
N PRO A 591 7.02 15.76 -30.08
CA PRO A 591 7.27 15.73 -28.65
C PRO A 591 8.73 16.10 -28.34
N VAL A 592 8.90 17.14 -27.50
CA VAL A 592 10.21 17.57 -27.00
C VAL A 592 10.20 17.58 -25.47
N LEU A 593 11.19 16.93 -24.88
CA LEU A 593 11.56 17.10 -23.48
C LEU A 593 12.63 18.20 -23.38
N HIS A 594 12.26 19.31 -22.79
CA HIS A 594 13.20 20.35 -22.38
C HIS A 594 13.72 20.03 -20.97
N LEU A 595 14.97 19.59 -20.88
CA LEU A 595 15.58 19.13 -19.64
C LEU A 595 16.40 20.27 -19.02
N LEU A 596 15.93 20.84 -17.92
CA LEU A 596 16.71 21.80 -17.13
C LEU A 596 17.81 21.04 -16.38
N SER A 597 19.04 21.19 -16.84
CA SER A 597 20.20 20.48 -16.32
C SER A 597 21.48 21.26 -16.59
N PRO A 598 22.42 21.32 -15.62
CA PRO A 598 23.78 21.69 -15.93
C PRO A 598 24.39 20.67 -16.89
N ASP A 599 25.46 21.07 -17.57
CA ASP A 599 26.17 20.20 -18.49
C ASP A 599 26.94 19.11 -17.72
N PRO A 600 26.72 17.82 -18.01
CA PRO A 600 27.35 16.72 -17.29
C PRO A 600 28.87 16.67 -17.44
N ASP A 601 29.44 17.25 -18.51
CA ASP A 601 30.90 17.31 -18.72
C ASP A 601 31.58 18.31 -17.76
N PHE A 602 30.80 19.20 -17.11
CA PHE A 602 31.29 20.21 -16.17
C PHE A 602 30.93 19.91 -14.71
N ALA A 603 30.76 18.62 -14.37
CA ALA A 603 30.59 18.16 -12.99
C ALA A 603 31.92 18.22 -12.20
N THR A 604 32.33 19.44 -11.87
CA THR A 604 33.62 19.74 -11.19
C THR A 604 33.57 19.66 -9.67
N ASP A 605 32.38 19.63 -9.07
CA ASP A 605 32.16 19.66 -7.63
C ASP A 605 30.77 19.12 -7.26
N GLU A 606 30.54 18.80 -5.98
CA GLU A 606 29.27 18.28 -5.45
C GLU A 606 28.09 19.26 -5.58
N ARG A 607 28.34 20.57 -5.83
CA ARG A 607 27.29 21.59 -6.03
C ARG A 607 26.91 21.76 -7.50
N TRP A 608 27.46 20.95 -8.41
CA TRP A 608 27.17 20.97 -9.85
C TRP A 608 25.67 21.14 -10.15
N LEU A 609 24.82 20.31 -9.52
CA LEU A 609 23.38 20.35 -9.75
C LEU A 609 22.66 21.50 -9.03
N GLN A 610 23.12 21.85 -7.81
CA GLN A 610 22.52 22.90 -7.00
C GLN A 610 22.56 24.26 -7.71
N ARG A 611 23.60 24.52 -8.51
CA ARG A 611 23.75 25.77 -9.28
C ARG A 611 22.60 26.05 -10.25
N VAL A 612 21.89 25.02 -10.71
CA VAL A 612 20.80 25.14 -11.69
C VAL A 612 19.43 24.83 -11.06
N LEU A 613 19.35 23.83 -10.18
CA LEU A 613 18.08 23.38 -9.60
C LEU A 613 17.78 23.90 -8.18
N ASP A 614 18.68 24.66 -7.56
CA ASP A 614 18.58 25.13 -6.17
C ASP A 614 18.19 23.99 -5.19
N ARG A 615 16.95 24.00 -4.67
CA ARG A 615 16.49 23.04 -3.65
C ARG A 615 16.15 21.69 -4.29
N GLY A 616 15.72 21.70 -5.54
CA GLY A 616 15.37 20.53 -6.33
C GLY A 616 16.52 19.52 -6.46
N ALA A 617 17.77 19.98 -6.41
CA ALA A 617 18.97 19.15 -6.51
C ALA A 617 19.08 18.08 -5.42
N TRP A 618 18.51 18.34 -4.23
CA TRP A 618 18.58 17.47 -3.05
C TRP A 618 17.44 16.45 -2.97
N THR A 619 16.55 16.44 -3.96
CA THR A 619 15.37 15.56 -3.94
C THR A 619 15.71 14.11 -4.24
N TYR A 620 16.76 13.89 -5.04
CA TYR A 620 17.20 12.58 -5.50
C TYR A 620 18.71 12.44 -5.32
N PRO A 621 19.27 11.21 -5.38
CA PRO A 621 20.71 11.01 -5.37
C PRO A 621 21.40 11.78 -6.49
N LEU A 622 22.49 12.48 -6.17
CA LEU A 622 23.22 13.33 -7.11
C LEU A 622 23.78 12.54 -8.30
N THR A 623 24.29 11.35 -8.03
CA THR A 623 24.97 10.52 -9.03
C THR A 623 24.01 9.87 -10.02
N ASP A 624 22.78 9.56 -9.61
CA ASP A 624 21.72 9.08 -10.50
C ASP A 624 21.25 10.17 -11.46
N GLN A 625 21.16 11.40 -10.95
CA GLN A 625 20.87 12.57 -11.75
C GLN A 625 22.00 12.84 -12.75
N TRP A 626 23.26 12.76 -12.32
CA TRP A 626 24.40 12.91 -13.24
C TRP A 626 24.40 11.86 -14.36
N ARG A 627 24.22 10.57 -14.04
CA ARG A 627 24.15 9.49 -15.07
C ARG A 627 22.99 9.71 -16.03
N THR A 628 21.86 10.19 -15.51
CA THR A 628 20.69 10.51 -16.33
C THR A 628 21.02 11.66 -17.30
N ALA A 629 21.66 12.73 -16.83
CA ALA A 629 22.09 13.84 -17.67
C ALA A 629 23.10 13.38 -18.72
N ASP A 630 24.14 12.64 -18.33
CA ASP A 630 25.16 12.10 -19.23
C ASP A 630 24.53 11.30 -20.39
N LYS A 631 23.61 10.38 -20.08
CA LYS A 631 22.96 9.55 -21.10
C LYS A 631 22.02 10.33 -22.00
N LEU A 632 21.17 11.19 -21.45
CA LEU A 632 20.18 11.90 -22.24
C LEU A 632 20.78 13.01 -23.09
N VAL A 633 21.73 13.78 -22.56
CA VAL A 633 22.36 14.90 -23.27
C VAL A 633 23.19 14.38 -24.45
N ARG A 634 23.99 13.32 -24.26
CA ARG A 634 24.78 12.72 -25.36
C ARG A 634 23.90 12.13 -26.46
N ARG A 635 22.74 11.58 -26.09
CA ARG A 635 21.86 10.90 -27.04
C ARG A 635 20.95 11.87 -27.80
N GLY A 636 20.50 12.95 -27.16
CA GLY A 636 19.64 13.98 -27.74
C GLY A 636 18.22 13.54 -28.12
N ARG A 637 17.87 12.26 -27.92
CA ARG A 637 16.54 11.69 -28.17
C ARG A 637 16.29 10.40 -27.39
N ILE A 638 15.02 10.05 -27.23
CA ILE A 638 14.56 8.80 -26.64
C ILE A 638 13.61 8.12 -27.64
N SER A 639 14.00 6.95 -28.14
CA SER A 639 13.18 6.13 -29.05
C SER A 639 12.28 5.22 -28.22
N ILE A 640 10.97 5.40 -28.32
CA ILE A 640 9.99 4.68 -27.50
C ILE A 640 9.31 3.61 -28.37
N PRO A 641 9.21 2.34 -27.93
CA PRO A 641 9.61 1.79 -26.62
C PRO A 641 11.06 1.31 -26.52
N ALA A 642 11.80 1.27 -27.64
CA ALA A 642 13.07 0.55 -27.77
C ALA A 642 14.15 0.94 -26.74
N ASP A 643 14.19 2.19 -26.31
CA ASP A 643 15.24 2.71 -25.44
C ASP A 643 14.91 2.65 -23.96
N LEU A 644 13.64 2.44 -23.58
CA LEU A 644 13.18 2.65 -22.21
C LEU A 644 13.94 1.78 -21.21
N ARG A 645 14.10 0.48 -21.49
CA ARG A 645 14.84 -0.43 -20.59
C ARG A 645 16.32 -0.09 -20.53
N ALA A 646 16.96 0.08 -21.69
CA ALA A 646 18.39 0.37 -21.75
C ALA A 646 18.77 1.67 -21.00
N LEU A 647 17.90 2.68 -21.06
CA LEU A 647 18.10 3.94 -20.35
C LEU A 647 18.00 3.78 -18.82
N VAL A 648 17.04 2.99 -18.33
CA VAL A 648 16.90 2.72 -16.88
C VAL A 648 18.06 1.89 -16.36
N GLU A 649 18.45 0.84 -17.08
CA GLU A 649 19.59 -0.01 -16.70
C GLU A 649 20.92 0.75 -16.67
N ALA A 650 21.07 1.79 -17.51
CA ALA A 650 22.28 2.62 -17.50
C ALA A 650 22.46 3.44 -16.21
N VAL A 651 21.42 3.57 -15.39
CA VAL A 651 21.43 4.33 -14.12
C VAL A 651 21.26 3.42 -12.91
N ASP A 652 20.36 2.42 -12.99
CA ASP A 652 19.95 1.57 -11.86
C ASP A 652 20.37 0.09 -12.02
N GLY A 653 21.01 -0.26 -13.14
CA GLY A 653 21.47 -1.62 -13.43
C GLY A 653 22.75 -2.01 -12.69
N ASN A 654 23.35 -3.13 -13.08
CA ASN A 654 24.61 -3.61 -12.48
C ASN A 654 25.85 -2.97 -13.12
N ASP A 655 25.80 -2.69 -14.42
CA ASP A 655 26.92 -2.14 -15.18
C ASP A 655 26.75 -0.63 -15.40
N ILE A 656 26.66 0.11 -14.30
CA ILE A 656 26.46 1.56 -14.32
C ILE A 656 27.78 2.28 -14.61
N ALA A 657 27.69 3.40 -15.35
CA ALA A 657 28.87 4.21 -15.66
C ALA A 657 29.52 4.76 -14.38
N GLU A 658 30.86 4.83 -14.39
CA GLU A 658 31.61 5.53 -13.36
C GLU A 658 31.25 7.02 -13.37
N VAL A 659 31.18 7.61 -12.18
CA VAL A 659 30.95 9.04 -12.02
C VAL A 659 32.28 9.81 -12.08
N PRO A 660 32.28 11.11 -12.40
CA PRO A 660 33.48 11.92 -12.35
C PRO A 660 34.09 11.91 -10.95
N ALA A 661 35.41 12.06 -10.84
CA ALA A 661 36.12 12.01 -9.56
C ALA A 661 35.53 13.00 -8.52
N ALA A 662 35.01 14.14 -8.96
CA ALA A 662 34.37 15.13 -8.10
C ALA A 662 33.06 14.64 -7.44
N LEU A 663 32.42 13.60 -7.99
CA LEU A 663 31.17 13.01 -7.47
C LEU A 663 31.39 11.64 -6.81
N GLN A 664 32.63 11.14 -6.77
CA GLN A 664 32.95 9.81 -6.22
C GLN A 664 32.52 9.68 -4.75
N LYS A 665 32.73 10.72 -3.94
CA LYS A 665 32.30 10.76 -2.54
C LYS A 665 30.77 10.64 -2.41
N ALA A 666 30.01 11.33 -3.25
CA ALA A 666 28.55 11.23 -3.27
C ALA A 666 28.09 9.81 -3.67
N GLU A 667 28.83 9.12 -4.54
CA GLU A 667 28.56 7.72 -4.90
C GLU A 667 28.83 6.76 -3.72
N GLU A 668 29.95 6.94 -3.01
CA GLU A 668 30.27 6.17 -1.81
C GLU A 668 29.21 6.37 -0.71
N GLU A 669 28.79 7.61 -0.47
CA GLU A 669 27.70 7.96 0.46
C GLU A 669 26.38 7.30 0.02
N ARG A 670 26.06 7.32 -1.28
CA ARG A 670 24.88 6.64 -1.84
C ARG A 670 24.93 5.14 -1.60
N PHE A 671 26.05 4.47 -1.89
CA PHE A 671 26.17 3.03 -1.61
C PHE A 671 26.04 2.73 -0.12
N GLY A 672 26.67 3.54 0.74
CA GLY A 672 26.53 3.43 2.20
C GLY A 672 25.07 3.53 2.63
N GLN A 673 24.31 4.49 2.09
CA GLN A 673 22.88 4.63 2.34
C GLN A 673 22.09 3.42 1.86
N ILE A 674 22.34 2.91 0.64
CA ILE A 674 21.68 1.70 0.11
C ILE A 674 21.88 0.49 1.04
N TYR A 675 23.12 0.26 1.52
CA TYR A 675 23.41 -0.82 2.46
C TYR A 675 22.71 -0.63 3.80
N ALA A 676 22.73 0.59 4.34
CA ALA A 676 22.07 0.91 5.60
C ALA A 676 20.54 0.69 5.52
N GLU A 677 19.90 1.14 4.44
CA GLU A 677 18.47 0.97 4.19
C GLU A 677 18.09 -0.50 4.04
N ARG A 678 18.84 -1.29 3.26
CA ARG A 678 18.61 -2.74 3.13
C ARG A 678 18.75 -3.46 4.46
N SER A 679 19.81 -3.17 5.22
CA SER A 679 20.04 -3.75 6.54
C SER A 679 18.92 -3.39 7.51
N ARG A 680 18.45 -2.13 7.48
CA ARG A 680 17.30 -1.69 8.29
C ARG A 680 16.02 -2.41 7.90
N ALA A 681 15.75 -2.62 6.60
CA ALA A 681 14.59 -3.39 6.15
C ALA A 681 14.65 -4.83 6.68
N LEU A 682 15.78 -5.51 6.52
CA LEU A 682 15.96 -6.90 6.99
C LEU A 682 15.73 -7.05 8.49
N ASN A 683 16.12 -6.05 9.30
CA ASN A 683 15.88 -6.05 10.75
C ASN A 683 14.43 -5.69 11.13
N ASN A 684 13.72 -4.96 10.26
CA ASN A 684 12.36 -4.49 10.51
C ASN A 684 11.28 -5.46 10.03
N VAL A 685 11.60 -6.37 9.09
CA VAL A 685 10.65 -7.39 8.64
C VAL A 685 10.61 -8.59 9.59
N ILE A 686 9.50 -9.32 9.58
CA ILE A 686 9.32 -10.51 10.41
C ILE A 686 10.32 -11.62 10.04
N ALA A 687 10.83 -12.29 11.07
CA ALA A 687 11.66 -13.48 10.92
C ALA A 687 10.77 -14.73 10.75
N ILE A 688 10.39 -15.02 9.50
CA ILE A 688 9.46 -16.12 9.16
C ILE A 688 9.86 -17.45 9.82
N ALA A 689 11.17 -17.78 9.79
CA ALA A 689 11.71 -19.04 10.31
C ALA A 689 11.63 -19.19 11.83
N GLU A 690 11.52 -18.08 12.58
CA GLU A 690 11.44 -18.09 14.05
C GLU A 690 10.01 -18.32 14.57
N GLY A 691 9.01 -18.16 13.69
CA GLY A 691 7.59 -18.27 14.03
C GLY A 691 7.03 -17.06 14.78
N TYR A 692 5.71 -17.00 14.91
CA TYR A 692 5.00 -15.84 15.44
C TYR A 692 5.29 -15.56 16.93
N ALA A 693 5.55 -16.60 17.72
CA ALA A 693 5.74 -16.47 19.18
C ALA A 693 6.90 -15.56 19.58
N THR A 694 7.92 -15.40 18.72
CA THR A 694 9.11 -14.58 18.98
C THR A 694 8.99 -13.15 18.45
N ALA A 695 7.87 -12.82 17.78
CA ALA A 695 7.66 -11.54 17.15
C ALA A 695 7.57 -10.41 18.19
N ARG A 696 8.30 -9.31 17.94
CA ARG A 696 8.26 -8.11 18.80
C ARG A 696 7.37 -7.04 18.19
N VAL A 697 6.10 -7.04 18.58
CA VAL A 697 5.12 -6.08 18.04
C VAL A 697 5.39 -4.67 18.56
N GLY A 698 5.61 -3.72 17.65
CA GLY A 698 5.81 -2.30 17.96
C GLY A 698 4.92 -1.36 17.15
N SER A 699 5.22 -0.07 17.25
CA SER A 699 4.46 1.00 16.58
C SER A 699 4.86 1.17 15.11
N SER A 700 4.02 1.89 14.33
CA SER A 700 4.36 2.25 12.95
C SER A 700 5.53 3.24 12.84
N ARG A 701 5.89 3.93 13.94
CA ARG A 701 7.10 4.76 14.01
C ARG A 701 8.36 3.90 14.12
N GLU A 702 8.29 2.79 14.86
CA GLU A 702 9.39 1.82 14.98
C GLU A 702 9.58 1.02 13.69
N TYR A 703 8.48 0.58 13.08
CA TYR A 703 8.46 -0.23 11.86
C TYR A 703 7.71 0.51 10.74
N PRO A 704 8.34 1.51 10.10
CA PRO A 704 7.71 2.23 8.99
C PRO A 704 7.72 1.38 7.72
N THR A 705 6.71 1.54 6.87
CA THR A 705 6.68 0.93 5.53
C THR A 705 7.64 1.64 4.58
N ARG A 706 7.80 2.96 4.71
CA ARG A 706 8.74 3.76 3.88
C ARG A 706 9.79 4.43 4.74
N LEU A 707 11.02 4.49 4.24
CA LEU A 707 12.02 5.41 4.78
C LEU A 707 11.86 6.77 4.09
N GLY A 708 11.79 7.81 4.89
CA GLY A 708 11.62 9.17 4.40
C GLY A 708 11.82 10.17 5.53
N GLU A 709 11.96 11.44 5.18
CA GLU A 709 11.95 12.49 6.19
C GLU A 709 10.63 12.46 6.95
N GLU A 710 10.72 12.52 8.28
CA GLU A 710 9.55 12.54 9.15
C GLU A 710 8.60 13.67 8.72
N THR A 711 7.31 13.36 8.61
CA THR A 711 6.28 14.33 8.27
C THR A 711 5.32 14.55 9.43
N ARG A 712 4.87 15.79 9.59
CA ARG A 712 3.79 16.18 10.49
C ARG A 712 2.56 16.60 9.72
N THR A 713 1.39 16.33 10.28
CA THR A 713 0.11 16.82 9.76
C THR A 713 -0.26 18.13 10.45
N LEU A 714 -0.44 19.19 9.67
CA LEU A 714 -1.02 20.45 10.09
C LEU A 714 -2.51 20.44 9.78
N LEU A 715 -3.34 20.71 10.77
CA LEU A 715 -4.78 20.88 10.64
C LEU A 715 -5.09 22.38 10.55
N LEU A 716 -5.40 22.85 9.35
CA LEU A 716 -5.70 24.26 9.14
C LEU A 716 -7.09 24.58 9.70
N ALA A 717 -7.20 25.70 10.42
CA ALA A 717 -8.44 26.16 11.00
C ALA A 717 -8.65 27.65 10.76
N ARG A 718 -9.90 28.11 10.72
CA ARG A 718 -10.26 29.54 10.70
C ARG A 718 -10.71 29.96 12.09
N ARG A 719 -10.33 31.18 12.52
CA ARG A 719 -10.83 31.79 13.76
C ARG A 719 -12.15 32.49 13.47
N GLU A 720 -13.20 32.04 14.13
CA GLU A 720 -14.53 32.67 14.06
C GLU A 720 -15.06 32.98 15.47
N ALA A 721 -16.12 33.80 15.58
CA ALA A 721 -16.68 34.23 16.86
C ALA A 721 -17.15 33.08 17.78
N GLY A 722 -17.33 31.88 17.23
CA GLY A 722 -17.73 30.66 17.96
C GLY A 722 -16.59 29.65 18.21
N GLY A 723 -15.33 30.00 17.92
CA GLY A 723 -14.17 29.11 18.07
C GLY A 723 -13.49 28.77 16.75
N LEU A 724 -12.67 27.71 16.77
CA LEU A 724 -11.98 27.22 15.57
C LEU A 724 -12.93 26.42 14.69
N ARG A 725 -12.98 26.79 13.40
CA ARG A 725 -13.71 26.05 12.35
C ARG A 725 -12.73 25.41 11.37
N PRO A 726 -13.10 24.31 10.70
CA PRO A 726 -12.26 23.72 9.66
C PRO A 726 -11.96 24.72 8.55
N TRP A 727 -10.76 24.64 7.97
CA TRP A 727 -10.39 25.42 6.80
C TRP A 727 -11.26 25.10 5.57
N ALA A 728 -11.53 23.81 5.36
CA ALA A 728 -12.43 23.34 4.33
C ALA A 728 -13.89 23.70 4.69
N PRO A 729 -14.70 24.10 3.71
CA PRO A 729 -16.11 24.40 3.96
C PRO A 729 -16.87 23.16 4.40
N LEU A 730 -17.84 23.36 5.30
CA LEU A 730 -18.79 22.33 5.70
C LEU A 730 -19.72 22.01 4.52
N SER A 731 -19.89 20.71 4.23
CA SER A 731 -20.80 20.23 3.18
C SER A 731 -22.22 19.95 3.68
N GLY A 732 -22.42 20.01 4.99
CA GLY A 732 -23.67 19.74 5.70
C GLY A 732 -23.52 20.05 7.19
N ASN A 733 -24.60 19.82 7.96
CA ASN A 733 -24.67 20.14 9.40
C ASN A 733 -24.59 18.90 10.31
N ASP A 734 -24.24 17.72 9.78
CA ASP A 734 -24.09 16.50 10.57
C ASP A 734 -22.63 16.26 11.00
N GLU A 735 -22.44 15.36 11.98
CA GLU A 735 -21.11 15.02 12.52
C GLU A 735 -20.18 14.43 11.44
N VAL A 736 -20.74 13.77 10.43
CA VAL A 736 -19.99 13.17 9.33
C VAL A 736 -19.39 14.25 8.44
N ALA A 737 -20.18 15.26 8.06
CA ALA A 737 -19.77 16.40 7.28
C ALA A 737 -18.72 17.24 8.03
N GLU A 738 -18.87 17.40 9.35
CA GLU A 738 -17.87 18.08 10.17
C GLU A 738 -16.55 17.30 10.22
N ARG A 739 -16.60 15.98 10.46
CA ARG A 739 -15.40 15.12 10.44
C ARG A 739 -14.70 15.13 9.08
N GLU A 740 -15.48 15.10 8.00
CA GLU A 740 -14.98 15.21 6.63
C GLU A 740 -14.28 16.57 6.39
N ALA A 741 -14.90 17.67 6.80
CA ALA A 741 -14.31 19.00 6.65
C ALA A 741 -12.98 19.16 7.40
N TRP A 742 -12.88 18.63 8.63
CA TRP A 742 -11.61 18.63 9.36
C TRP A 742 -10.52 17.83 8.63
N MET A 743 -10.84 16.61 8.16
CA MET A 743 -9.86 15.82 7.41
C MET A 743 -9.45 16.47 6.08
N LEU A 744 -10.38 17.17 5.41
CA LEU A 744 -10.11 17.94 4.20
C LEU A 744 -9.25 19.19 4.46
N SER A 745 -9.14 19.63 5.71
CA SER A 745 -8.34 20.77 6.14
C SER A 745 -6.89 20.40 6.48
N GLU A 746 -6.52 19.13 6.36
CA GLU A 746 -5.18 18.64 6.67
C GLU A 746 -4.17 18.91 5.54
N VAL A 747 -2.96 19.34 5.93
CA VAL A 747 -1.76 19.45 5.09
C VAL A 747 -0.65 18.63 5.73
N SER A 748 0.05 17.78 4.97
CA SER A 748 1.23 17.06 5.48
C SER A 748 2.51 17.74 5.02
N VAL A 749 3.45 17.94 5.94
CA VAL A 749 4.71 18.66 5.69
C VAL A 749 5.90 17.96 6.34
N ARG A 750 7.08 18.10 5.74
CA ARG A 750 8.34 17.57 6.28
C ARG A 750 8.72 18.30 7.57
N CYS A 751 9.02 17.57 8.64
CA CYS A 751 9.41 18.10 9.95
C CYS A 751 10.64 19.02 9.84
N ARG A 752 11.63 18.66 9.01
CA ARG A 752 12.84 19.48 8.78
C ARG A 752 12.51 20.86 8.22
N TRP A 753 11.56 20.93 7.28
CA TRP A 753 11.11 22.21 6.73
C TRP A 753 10.32 23.00 7.78
N LEU A 754 9.46 22.31 8.54
CA LEU A 754 8.62 22.91 9.58
C LEU A 754 9.42 23.48 10.75
N ALA A 755 10.55 22.86 11.10
CA ALA A 755 11.44 23.27 12.19
C ALA A 755 12.04 24.67 12.02
N ARG A 756 11.91 25.28 10.85
CA ARG A 756 12.36 26.65 10.54
C ARG A 756 11.43 27.74 11.07
N PHE A 757 10.23 27.37 11.52
CA PHE A 757 9.17 28.29 11.90
C PHE A 757 8.75 28.08 13.35
N ALA A 758 8.41 29.16 14.04
CA ALA A 758 7.70 29.07 15.31
C ALA A 758 6.28 28.57 15.03
N LEU A 759 5.83 27.53 15.72
CA LEU A 759 4.50 26.95 15.49
C LEU A 759 3.48 27.51 16.50
N PRO A 760 2.19 27.55 16.14
CA PRO A 760 1.14 27.98 17.06
C PRO A 760 1.13 27.15 18.35
N ASP A 761 0.86 27.81 19.48
CA ASP A 761 0.79 27.16 20.79
C ASP A 761 -0.35 26.13 20.81
N GLN A 762 0.03 24.86 20.99
CA GLN A 762 -0.91 23.75 21.04
C GLN A 762 -1.64 23.66 22.39
N ALA A 763 -1.26 24.46 23.39
CA ALA A 763 -1.92 24.61 24.68
C ALA A 763 -2.93 25.77 24.73
N ALA A 764 -3.09 26.54 23.63
CA ALA A 764 -4.11 27.57 23.54
C ALA A 764 -5.51 26.99 23.79
N ALA A 765 -6.36 27.74 24.49
CA ALA A 765 -7.65 27.24 25.00
C ALA A 765 -8.56 26.67 23.90
N ASP A 766 -8.63 27.35 22.76
CA ASP A 766 -9.41 26.93 21.59
C ASP A 766 -8.87 25.66 20.91
N VAL A 767 -7.54 25.49 20.87
CA VAL A 767 -6.89 24.26 20.38
C VAL A 767 -7.14 23.09 21.33
N VAL A 768 -7.05 23.31 22.64
CA VAL A 768 -7.32 22.27 23.66
C VAL A 768 -8.76 21.79 23.58
N VAL A 769 -9.72 22.72 23.42
CA VAL A 769 -11.14 22.38 23.22
C VAL A 769 -11.32 21.55 21.95
N LEU A 770 -10.71 21.94 20.82
CA LEU A 770 -10.81 21.17 19.57
C LEU A 770 -10.23 19.75 19.69
N LYS A 771 -9.14 19.60 20.45
CA LYS A 771 -8.48 18.30 20.67
C LYS A 771 -9.18 17.45 21.76
N GLN A 772 -10.22 17.96 22.40
CA GLN A 772 -10.94 17.23 23.44
C GLN A 772 -11.59 15.97 22.85
N GLY A 773 -11.39 14.82 23.50
CA GLY A 773 -11.90 13.53 23.02
C GLY A 773 -11.08 12.87 21.90
N TRP A 774 -10.01 13.50 21.40
CA TRP A 774 -9.14 12.85 20.44
C TRP A 774 -8.30 11.75 21.11
N PRO A 775 -8.09 10.62 20.42
CA PRO A 775 -7.15 9.61 20.91
C PRO A 775 -5.75 10.19 21.02
N GLU A 776 -4.96 9.69 21.97
CA GLU A 776 -3.63 10.21 22.33
C GLU A 776 -2.71 10.37 21.11
N TRP A 777 -2.61 9.34 20.27
CA TRP A 777 -1.81 9.38 19.03
C TRP A 777 -2.15 10.59 18.14
N ARG A 778 -3.44 10.91 17.98
CA ARG A 778 -3.87 12.02 17.12
C ARG A 778 -3.52 13.38 17.73
N ARG A 779 -3.61 13.49 19.07
CA ARG A 779 -3.24 14.72 19.78
C ARG A 779 -1.75 15.02 19.64
N GLU A 780 -0.92 13.97 19.61
CA GLU A 780 0.52 14.07 19.42
C GLU A 780 0.92 14.35 17.96
N ASP A 781 0.31 13.67 16.99
CA ASP A 781 0.73 13.69 15.58
C ASP A 781 0.19 14.89 14.80
N VAL A 782 -0.95 15.45 15.21
CA VAL A 782 -1.64 16.53 14.47
C VAL A 782 -1.48 17.87 15.19
N LEU A 783 -0.94 18.85 14.47
CA LEU A 783 -0.79 20.22 14.93
C LEU A 783 -1.94 21.08 14.41
N VAL A 784 -2.64 21.79 15.30
CA VAL A 784 -3.70 22.73 14.89
C VAL A 784 -3.07 24.06 14.55
N CYS A 785 -3.36 24.56 13.35
CA CYS A 785 -2.81 25.80 12.81
C CYS A 785 -3.96 26.75 12.43
N PRO A 786 -4.35 27.66 13.33
CA PRO A 786 -5.24 28.76 12.99
C PRO A 786 -4.61 29.63 11.90
N VAL A 787 -5.37 29.90 10.85
CA VAL A 787 -5.00 30.74 9.72
C VAL A 787 -5.77 32.05 9.85
N GLU A 788 -5.04 33.15 9.94
CA GLU A 788 -5.61 34.51 10.00
C GLU A 788 -6.19 34.92 8.64
N ALA A 789 -6.99 35.99 8.62
CA ALA A 789 -7.67 36.47 7.40
C ALA A 789 -6.70 36.86 6.25
N ASP A 790 -5.46 37.23 6.59
CA ASP A 790 -4.39 37.53 5.63
C ASP A 790 -3.56 36.29 5.22
N GLY A 791 -3.97 35.09 5.66
CA GLY A 791 -3.30 33.82 5.40
C GLY A 791 -2.14 33.51 6.36
N ARG A 792 -1.86 34.35 7.36
CA ARG A 792 -0.77 34.11 8.31
C ARG A 792 -1.11 32.98 9.29
N ILE A 793 -0.15 32.08 9.54
CA ILE A 793 -0.24 31.05 10.61
C ILE A 793 0.66 31.44 11.77
N SER A 794 1.89 31.82 11.47
CA SER A 794 2.89 32.29 12.43
C SER A 794 3.97 33.11 11.71
N ASP A 795 4.98 33.59 12.45
CA ASP A 795 6.06 34.38 11.86
C ASP A 795 6.81 33.58 10.78
N GLY A 796 6.70 34.06 9.54
CA GLY A 796 7.33 33.46 8.37
C GLY A 796 6.58 32.25 7.78
N LEU A 797 5.47 31.80 8.38
CA LEU A 797 4.66 30.68 7.87
C LEU A 797 3.24 31.14 7.49
N ARG A 798 2.83 30.87 6.25
CA ARG A 798 1.55 31.31 5.71
C ARG A 798 0.89 30.21 4.88
N TYR A 799 -0.42 30.32 4.72
CA TYR A 799 -1.21 29.50 3.82
C TYR A 799 -2.05 30.38 2.90
N GLU A 800 -1.94 30.13 1.59
CA GLU A 800 -2.72 30.83 0.56
C GLU A 800 -3.43 29.81 -0.32
N VAL A 801 -4.69 30.07 -0.70
CA VAL A 801 -5.53 29.12 -1.43
C VAL A 801 -4.92 28.66 -2.77
N ASP A 802 -4.15 29.53 -3.43
CA ASP A 802 -3.56 29.26 -4.75
C ASP A 802 -2.04 29.01 -4.72
N ARG A 803 -1.40 29.09 -3.55
CA ARG A 803 0.04 28.77 -3.35
C ARG A 803 0.31 27.67 -2.33
N GLY A 804 -0.70 27.31 -1.55
CA GLY A 804 -0.61 26.38 -0.44
C GLY A 804 0.22 26.96 0.70
N LEU A 805 0.90 26.08 1.44
CA LEU A 805 1.75 26.46 2.54
C LEU A 805 3.09 27.02 2.02
N THR A 806 3.41 28.25 2.41
CA THR A 806 4.64 28.95 2.03
C THR A 806 5.42 29.38 3.28
N GLY A 807 6.74 29.48 3.13
CA GLY A 807 7.64 29.77 4.23
C GLY A 807 8.73 30.76 3.82
N SER A 808 8.85 31.87 4.55
CA SER A 808 9.96 32.83 4.44
C SER A 808 10.74 32.81 5.73
N SER A 809 12.00 32.35 5.70
CA SER A 809 12.83 32.33 6.91
C SER A 809 13.12 33.76 7.38
N PRO A 810 13.11 34.03 8.70
CA PRO A 810 13.57 35.32 9.24
C PRO A 810 15.04 35.61 8.87
N GLN A 811 15.84 34.58 8.57
CA GLN A 811 17.28 34.70 8.31
C GLN A 811 17.66 35.16 6.89
N THR A 812 16.68 35.41 6.01
CA THR A 812 16.92 35.97 4.66
C THR A 812 16.62 37.47 4.55
N ARG A 813 16.33 38.15 5.68
CA ARG A 813 16.38 39.62 5.77
C ARG A 813 17.67 40.01 6.49
N GLY A 814 18.80 39.95 5.78
CA GLY A 814 20.12 40.33 6.26
C GLY A 814 21.10 40.41 5.11
#